data_AF-A0A1S1HRV9-F1
#
_entry.id   AF-A0A1S1HRV9-F1
#
_cell.length_a   1.000
_cell.length_b   1.000
_cell.length_c   1.000
_cell.angle_alpha   90.00
_cell.angle_beta   90.00
_cell.angle_gamma   90.00
#
_symmetry.space_group_name_H-M   'P 1'
#
loop_
_entity.id
_entity.type
_entity.pdbx_description
1 polymer ?
#
loop_
_entity_poly.entity_id
_entity_poly.type
_entity_poly.pdbx_seq_one_letter_code
_entity_poly.pdbx_strand_id
1 'polypeptide(L)'
;MNTETHTILSKRLKLVAWLNIAIQASFPIVSVFTPIISSSQDNIRFLKKDNLLLERQTQVYTLSEGENILYVAKKYNMSIDALRKLNQFRTFAHGFDKLQAGDELDVPMAALPTIEWHAKTEPEITQNSQEQHIANFASQAGQFLSNNPNKDTVSALARGLASAAANSYLQQWVNHIGNSRIQLDIDENFALQNSQADLFVPLYDKKEKLLFTQGSLHRTDERTQTNLGLGIRWFQPDYMLGANSFLDYDLSRNHSRIGFGVEYRRDYLKLAANSYHRLSNWQDSKDLEDYQERTANGWDIRSEAWLPSYPHVGAKLSYEQYYGDEVGLFGSDKRGTNPQAVTAGLSYTPFPLFTINAEQRQSTSGEHDSRIGLQLNYQLGTAWQQQINPDNVSALRTLQGSRYDFVDRNNNIVLEYRKKEVINLSINSPITGYAGEEKPLTFTVNSKYGLDHIEWSAPQLIAANGQLIDNKKGEYRVRLPDYQYNKKAVNSYIINAVAIDKKGNRSANTTVQVTVSQAAIYPANTQVSPTKFSLAANGKAQQKITFTIKDKNNQLVDVAANEISLKVTSIAPKRIRALMRKAPASPVTLSEVTRIALGKYSVMVTAGKNPEQVTLTPVIRNTLLTPIDVTLTADSQTPHLTQVTVSKNNSVANGKDENHVVMILKDAQNHLLIGHTVKFTATNKVKVPSQQETNERGEISVPITSTTAGEAF
;
A
#
# COMPACT_ATOMS: atom_id res chain seq x y z
N MET A 1 22.80 -46.52 -50.77
CA MET A 1 22.70 -47.15 -49.44
C MET A 1 23.77 -46.55 -48.54
N ASN A 2 23.37 -45.97 -47.40
CA ASN A 2 24.15 -45.52 -46.23
C ASN A 2 23.92 -44.05 -45.86
N THR A 3 22.87 -43.81 -45.09
CA THR A 3 22.68 -42.59 -44.27
C THR A 3 21.93 -42.95 -42.98
N GLU A 4 22.49 -43.81 -42.13
CA GLU A 4 21.95 -44.07 -40.77
C GLU A 4 23.00 -44.01 -39.64
N THR A 5 24.24 -43.63 -39.93
CA THR A 5 25.32 -43.66 -38.93
C THR A 5 25.61 -42.31 -38.23
N HIS A 6 24.97 -41.21 -38.61
CA HIS A 6 25.31 -39.87 -38.09
C HIS A 6 24.44 -39.34 -36.94
N THR A 7 23.32 -39.96 -36.60
CA THR A 7 22.42 -39.48 -35.52
C THR A 7 22.62 -40.17 -34.16
N ILE A 8 23.25 -41.34 -34.12
CA ILE A 8 23.49 -42.08 -32.86
C ILE A 8 24.79 -41.63 -32.17
N LEU A 9 25.78 -41.16 -32.93
CA LEU A 9 27.05 -40.67 -32.36
C LEU A 9 26.87 -39.38 -31.54
N SER A 10 25.93 -38.49 -31.89
CA SER A 10 25.77 -37.19 -31.21
C SER A 10 25.17 -37.29 -29.80
N LYS A 11 24.27 -38.28 -29.56
CA LYS A 11 23.69 -38.53 -28.23
C LYS A 11 24.68 -39.18 -27.28
N ARG A 12 25.47 -40.15 -27.76
CA ARG A 12 26.53 -40.80 -26.95
C ARG A 12 27.67 -39.84 -26.66
N LEU A 13 28.03 -38.96 -27.60
CA LEU A 13 29.06 -37.94 -27.37
C LEU A 13 28.62 -36.87 -26.36
N LYS A 14 27.34 -36.46 -26.37
CA LYS A 14 26.77 -35.59 -25.32
C LYS A 14 26.77 -36.27 -23.96
N LEU A 15 26.42 -37.56 -23.88
CA LEU A 15 26.41 -38.32 -22.63
C LEU A 15 27.83 -38.53 -22.08
N VAL A 16 28.81 -38.80 -22.95
CA VAL A 16 30.24 -38.88 -22.60
C VAL A 16 30.81 -37.51 -22.22
N ALA A 17 30.35 -36.42 -22.85
CA ALA A 17 30.72 -35.06 -22.47
C ALA A 17 30.17 -34.69 -21.08
N TRP A 18 28.91 -35.02 -20.78
CA TRP A 18 28.33 -34.83 -19.44
C TRP A 18 28.99 -35.73 -18.40
N LEU A 19 29.34 -36.97 -18.75
CA LEU A 19 30.11 -37.86 -17.88
C LEU A 19 31.53 -37.31 -17.63
N ASN A 20 32.20 -36.76 -18.65
CA ASN A 20 33.51 -36.10 -18.49
C ASN A 20 33.41 -34.82 -17.65
N ILE A 21 32.35 -34.03 -17.81
CA ILE A 21 32.09 -32.85 -16.97
C ILE A 21 31.84 -33.26 -15.52
N ALA A 22 31.09 -34.35 -15.29
CA ALA A 22 30.86 -34.90 -13.94
C ALA A 22 32.15 -35.47 -13.32
N ILE A 23 32.99 -36.15 -14.11
CA ILE A 23 34.30 -36.65 -13.68
C ILE A 23 35.26 -35.49 -13.38
N GLN A 24 35.29 -34.45 -14.21
CA GLN A 24 36.08 -33.23 -14.00
C GLN A 24 35.57 -32.38 -12.82
N ALA A 25 34.28 -32.47 -12.48
CA ALA A 25 33.72 -31.85 -11.27
C ALA A 25 34.02 -32.64 -9.99
N SER A 26 34.38 -33.94 -10.10
CA SER A 26 34.57 -34.83 -8.95
C SER A 26 35.98 -34.85 -8.33
N PHE A 27 37.00 -34.22 -8.94
CA PHE A 27 38.35 -34.05 -8.38
C PHE A 27 39.11 -32.88 -9.05
N PRO A 28 39.89 -32.01 -8.35
CA PRO A 28 39.78 -31.49 -6.99
C PRO A 28 39.02 -30.15 -6.94
N ILE A 29 38.39 -29.88 -5.80
CA ILE A 29 37.72 -28.63 -5.42
C ILE A 29 38.76 -27.49 -5.36
N VAL A 30 39.14 -26.90 -6.50
CA VAL A 30 39.85 -25.60 -6.55
C VAL A 30 39.50 -24.77 -7.81
N SER A 31 38.98 -25.34 -8.90
CA SER A 31 39.01 -24.63 -10.20
C SER A 31 37.69 -24.05 -10.75
N VAL A 32 36.57 -24.07 -10.02
CA VAL A 32 35.25 -23.65 -10.58
C VAL A 32 34.76 -22.26 -10.09
N PHE A 33 35.56 -21.51 -9.33
CA PHE A 33 35.19 -20.15 -8.88
C PHE A 33 35.99 -19.04 -9.55
N THR A 34 35.73 -18.78 -10.83
CA THR A 34 35.68 -17.43 -11.41
C THR A 34 34.66 -17.46 -12.56
N PRO A 35 33.73 -16.48 -12.70
CA PRO A 35 33.94 -15.04 -12.53
C PRO A 35 32.81 -14.30 -11.76
N ILE A 36 33.13 -13.67 -10.63
CA ILE A 36 32.47 -12.43 -10.19
C ILE A 36 33.57 -11.49 -9.67
N ILE A 37 34.35 -10.94 -10.59
CA ILE A 37 35.06 -9.66 -10.38
C ILE A 37 34.79 -8.84 -11.63
N SER A 38 33.60 -8.26 -11.70
CA SER A 38 33.26 -7.20 -12.65
C SER A 38 32.27 -6.26 -11.98
N SER A 39 32.74 -5.53 -10.97
CA SER A 39 32.24 -4.21 -10.55
C SER A 39 32.97 -3.73 -9.30
N SER A 40 34.23 -3.35 -9.44
CA SER A 40 34.90 -2.28 -8.68
C SER A 40 36.38 -2.29 -9.04
N GLN A 41 36.76 -1.46 -10.00
CA GLN A 41 38.13 -0.99 -10.09
C GLN A 41 38.40 -0.19 -8.82
N ASP A 42 39.07 -0.81 -7.86
CA ASP A 42 40.14 -0.17 -7.09
C ASP A 42 40.84 -1.21 -6.20
N ASN A 43 42.12 -1.42 -6.50
CA ASN A 43 43.16 -1.96 -5.63
C ASN A 43 42.90 -3.29 -4.90
N ILE A 44 42.86 -4.41 -5.64
CA ILE A 44 43.31 -5.69 -5.08
C ILE A 44 44.24 -6.39 -6.09
N ARG A 45 45.55 -6.26 -5.87
CA ARG A 45 46.58 -7.13 -6.46
C ARG A 45 46.39 -8.54 -5.89
N PHE A 46 45.58 -9.37 -6.54
CA PHE A 46 45.56 -10.82 -6.29
C PHE A 46 45.59 -11.53 -7.63
N LEU A 47 46.79 -12.00 -7.98
CA LEU A 47 47.16 -13.09 -8.89
C LEU A 47 48.62 -12.84 -9.30
N LYS A 48 49.54 -13.17 -8.38
CA LYS A 48 50.86 -13.59 -8.83
C LYS A 48 50.64 -14.92 -9.55
N LYS A 49 50.79 -14.90 -10.87
CA LYS A 49 50.93 -16.09 -11.72
C LYS A 49 51.80 -17.13 -11.01
N ASP A 50 51.37 -18.38 -11.04
CA ASP A 50 52.23 -19.53 -10.76
C ASP A 50 53.50 -19.45 -11.62
N ASN A 51 54.55 -18.95 -11.00
CA ASN A 51 55.95 -19.01 -11.44
C ASN A 51 56.85 -18.88 -10.18
N LEU A 52 56.54 -19.63 -9.13
CA LEU A 52 57.26 -19.58 -7.85
C LEU A 52 58.69 -20.17 -7.86
N LEU A 53 59.20 -20.60 -9.02
CA LEU A 53 60.62 -20.95 -9.20
C LEU A 53 61.42 -19.89 -9.98
N LEU A 54 60.78 -18.87 -10.55
CA LEU A 54 61.44 -17.85 -11.37
C LEU A 54 61.67 -16.50 -10.66
N GLU A 55 61.10 -16.30 -9.48
CA GLU A 55 61.26 -15.07 -8.68
C GLU A 55 62.17 -15.24 -7.44
N ARG A 56 62.97 -16.31 -7.37
CA ARG A 56 63.98 -16.45 -6.30
C ARG A 56 65.35 -16.03 -6.84
N GLN A 57 66.07 -15.23 -6.07
CA GLN A 57 67.46 -14.91 -6.35
C GLN A 57 68.28 -16.21 -6.39
N THR A 58 68.87 -16.49 -7.54
CA THR A 58 69.78 -17.60 -7.76
C THR A 58 71.22 -17.14 -7.59
N GLN A 59 72.10 -18.08 -7.29
CA GLN A 59 73.54 -17.88 -7.36
C GLN A 59 74.15 -18.94 -8.27
N VAL A 60 75.26 -18.57 -8.93
CA VAL A 60 76.01 -19.49 -9.79
C VAL A 60 76.79 -20.46 -8.91
N TYR A 61 76.63 -21.75 -9.19
CA TYR A 61 77.36 -22.83 -8.54
C TYR A 61 78.22 -23.56 -9.57
N THR A 62 79.52 -23.64 -9.32
CA THR A 62 80.45 -24.40 -10.17
C THR A 62 80.65 -25.79 -9.58
N LEU A 63 80.39 -26.83 -10.37
CA LEU A 63 80.55 -28.23 -9.95
C LEU A 63 82.02 -28.55 -9.66
N SER A 64 82.31 -29.07 -8.48
CA SER A 64 83.67 -29.54 -8.12
C SER A 64 83.94 -30.96 -8.64
N GLU A 65 85.21 -31.39 -8.64
CA GLU A 65 85.61 -32.73 -9.09
C GLU A 65 84.87 -33.84 -8.31
N GLY A 66 84.06 -34.63 -9.03
CA GLY A 66 83.22 -35.69 -8.45
C GLY A 66 81.80 -35.29 -8.06
N GLU A 67 81.42 -34.01 -8.12
CA GLU A 67 80.03 -33.57 -7.91
C GLU A 67 79.19 -33.79 -9.17
N ASN A 68 77.92 -34.17 -8.98
CA ASN A 68 76.95 -34.34 -10.07
C ASN A 68 75.59 -33.73 -9.68
N ILE A 69 74.64 -33.73 -10.62
CA ILE A 69 73.33 -33.07 -10.45
C ILE A 69 72.55 -33.64 -9.26
N LEU A 70 72.65 -34.96 -9.02
CA LEU A 70 72.04 -35.61 -7.86
C LEU A 70 72.58 -35.07 -6.54
N TYR A 71 73.90 -34.86 -6.48
CA TYR A 71 74.54 -34.25 -5.32
C TYR A 71 74.06 -32.81 -5.10
N VAL A 72 74.01 -31.99 -6.15
CA VAL A 72 73.56 -30.59 -6.05
C VAL A 72 72.08 -30.50 -5.67
N ALA A 73 71.20 -31.29 -6.28
CA ALA A 73 69.78 -31.36 -5.95
C ALA A 73 69.56 -31.73 -4.47
N LYS A 74 70.32 -32.71 -3.96
CA LYS A 74 70.30 -33.11 -2.56
C LYS A 74 70.84 -32.03 -1.63
N LYS A 75 71.94 -31.35 -1.99
CA LYS A 75 72.55 -30.26 -1.21
C LYS A 75 71.59 -29.09 -0.99
N TYR A 76 70.71 -28.81 -1.96
CA TYR A 76 69.72 -27.74 -1.89
C TYR A 76 68.29 -28.22 -1.55
N ASN A 77 68.14 -29.49 -1.16
CA ASN A 77 66.87 -30.12 -0.78
C ASN A 77 65.75 -29.94 -1.81
N MET A 78 66.09 -30.13 -3.09
CA MET A 78 65.16 -30.02 -4.21
C MET A 78 65.22 -31.23 -5.14
N SER A 79 64.17 -31.47 -5.93
CA SER A 79 64.19 -32.51 -6.96
C SER A 79 65.03 -32.10 -8.16
N ILE A 80 65.54 -33.09 -8.91
CA ILE A 80 66.29 -32.85 -10.15
C ILE A 80 65.45 -32.06 -11.17
N ASP A 81 64.15 -32.35 -11.28
CA ASP A 81 63.24 -31.62 -12.17
C ASP A 81 63.05 -30.15 -11.75
N ALA A 82 63.05 -29.86 -10.44
CA ALA A 82 63.02 -28.49 -9.95
C ALA A 82 64.33 -27.75 -10.26
N LEU A 83 65.48 -28.42 -10.10
CA LEU A 83 66.79 -27.86 -10.44
C LEU A 83 66.94 -27.65 -11.96
N ARG A 84 66.37 -28.55 -12.77
CA ARG A 84 66.31 -28.43 -14.24
C ARG A 84 65.44 -27.25 -14.68
N LYS A 85 64.27 -27.07 -14.06
CA LYS A 85 63.41 -25.91 -14.30
C LYS A 85 64.08 -24.60 -13.89
N LEU A 86 64.84 -24.59 -12.80
CA LEU A 86 65.60 -23.41 -12.36
C LEU A 86 66.64 -22.99 -13.41
N ASN A 87 67.26 -23.98 -14.05
CA ASN A 87 68.31 -23.81 -15.05
C ASN A 87 67.79 -23.81 -16.50
N GLN A 88 66.47 -23.72 -16.71
CA GLN A 88 65.86 -23.87 -18.05
C GLN A 88 66.32 -22.81 -19.07
N PHE A 89 66.89 -21.70 -18.60
CA PHE A 89 67.41 -20.61 -19.43
C PHE A 89 68.93 -20.62 -19.58
N ARG A 90 69.64 -21.58 -18.97
CA ARG A 90 71.08 -21.79 -19.18
C ARG A 90 71.35 -22.81 -20.28
N THR A 91 72.37 -22.54 -21.08
CA THR A 91 72.85 -23.45 -22.11
C THR A 91 74.06 -24.22 -21.57
N PHE A 92 73.99 -25.55 -21.59
CA PHE A 92 75.05 -26.43 -21.13
C PHE A 92 75.71 -27.13 -22.31
N ALA A 93 77.04 -27.12 -22.38
CA ALA A 93 77.80 -27.68 -23.51
C ALA A 93 77.46 -29.17 -23.78
N HIS A 94 77.17 -29.94 -22.73
CA HIS A 94 76.88 -31.38 -22.80
C HIS A 94 75.43 -31.72 -22.41
N GLY A 95 74.58 -30.71 -22.21
CA GLY A 95 73.20 -30.84 -21.72
C GLY A 95 73.09 -30.96 -20.19
N PHE A 96 71.93 -30.55 -19.64
CA PHE A 96 71.72 -30.45 -18.18
C PHE A 96 71.93 -31.78 -17.43
N ASP A 97 71.71 -32.93 -18.07
CA ASP A 97 71.83 -34.24 -17.42
C ASP A 97 73.25 -34.83 -17.43
N LYS A 98 74.22 -34.14 -18.06
CA LYS A 98 75.60 -34.60 -18.21
C LYS A 98 76.62 -33.56 -17.74
N LEU A 99 76.25 -32.75 -16.75
CA LEU A 99 77.16 -31.74 -16.18
C LEU A 99 78.39 -32.40 -15.55
N GLN A 100 79.55 -31.82 -15.80
CA GLN A 100 80.86 -32.29 -15.34
C GLN A 100 81.49 -31.25 -14.40
N ALA A 101 82.58 -31.66 -13.75
CA ALA A 101 83.37 -30.76 -12.92
C ALA A 101 83.84 -29.55 -13.74
N GLY A 102 83.61 -28.34 -13.22
CA GLY A 102 83.85 -27.07 -13.90
C GLY A 102 82.60 -26.46 -14.56
N ASP A 103 81.52 -27.21 -14.74
CA ASP A 103 80.27 -26.66 -15.30
C ASP A 103 79.51 -25.81 -14.26
N GLU A 104 78.90 -24.72 -14.71
CA GLU A 104 78.17 -23.77 -13.87
C GLU A 104 76.64 -23.93 -14.01
N LEU A 105 75.94 -24.06 -12.89
CA LEU A 105 74.48 -24.07 -12.83
C LEU A 105 73.95 -23.11 -11.76
N ASP A 106 72.75 -22.58 -11.97
CA ASP A 106 72.04 -21.76 -10.99
C ASP A 106 71.42 -22.64 -9.90
N VAL A 107 71.68 -22.28 -8.66
CA VAL A 107 71.09 -22.88 -7.45
C VAL A 107 70.44 -21.80 -6.60
N PRO A 108 69.47 -22.11 -5.74
CA PRO A 108 68.90 -21.12 -4.84
C PRO A 108 69.97 -20.61 -3.84
N MET A 109 69.89 -19.33 -3.44
CA MET A 109 70.81 -18.74 -2.46
C MET A 109 70.85 -19.44 -1.09
N ALA A 110 69.80 -20.20 -0.74
CA ALA A 110 69.74 -21.03 0.47
C ALA A 110 69.09 -22.39 0.16
N ALA A 111 69.57 -23.45 0.81
CA ALA A 111 68.96 -24.78 0.72
C ALA A 111 67.54 -24.79 1.30
N LEU A 112 66.63 -25.56 0.68
CA LEU A 112 65.26 -25.70 1.19
C LEU A 112 65.26 -26.46 2.54
N PRO A 113 64.33 -26.19 3.46
CA PRO A 113 64.26 -26.94 4.72
C PRO A 113 63.92 -28.43 4.45
N THR A 114 64.62 -29.35 5.12
CA THR A 114 64.38 -30.79 5.06
C THR A 114 63.04 -31.13 5.73
N ILE A 115 62.09 -31.69 4.99
CA ILE A 115 60.86 -32.24 5.56
C ILE A 115 61.16 -33.68 6.00
N GLU A 116 61.45 -33.88 7.28
CA GLU A 116 61.50 -35.21 7.89
C GLU A 116 60.09 -35.63 8.32
N TRP A 117 59.53 -36.64 7.65
CA TRP A 117 58.32 -37.33 8.09
C TRP A 117 58.67 -38.24 9.27
N HIS A 118 58.72 -37.69 10.48
CA HIS A 118 58.73 -38.54 11.66
C HIS A 118 57.35 -39.17 11.86
N ALA A 119 57.31 -40.50 11.78
CA ALA A 119 56.28 -41.30 12.41
C ALA A 119 56.39 -41.09 13.93
N LYS A 120 55.63 -40.13 14.45
CA LYS A 120 55.43 -39.95 15.89
C LYS A 120 54.08 -40.55 16.29
N THR A 121 54.16 -41.34 17.33
CA THR A 121 53.15 -41.91 18.22
C THR A 121 51.89 -41.06 18.35
N GLU A 122 50.74 -41.73 18.46
CA GLU A 122 49.42 -41.14 18.74
C GLU A 122 49.52 -39.96 19.73
N PRO A 123 49.04 -38.76 19.37
CA PRO A 123 48.79 -37.74 20.35
C PRO A 123 47.50 -38.11 21.09
N GLU A 124 47.59 -38.32 22.41
CA GLU A 124 46.41 -38.25 23.27
C GLU A 124 45.74 -36.89 23.06
N ILE A 125 44.55 -36.92 22.45
CA ILE A 125 43.67 -35.75 22.35
C ILE A 125 43.18 -35.46 23.76
N THR A 126 43.81 -34.50 24.44
CA THR A 126 43.26 -33.93 25.65
C THR A 126 41.99 -33.14 25.30
N GLN A 127 40.89 -33.44 25.99
CA GLN A 127 39.54 -32.88 25.78
C GLN A 127 39.48 -31.34 25.71
N ASN A 128 40.48 -30.64 26.25
CA ASN A 128 40.55 -29.18 26.34
C ASN A 128 40.62 -28.44 24.98
N SER A 129 41.18 -29.01 23.91
CA SER A 129 41.37 -28.27 22.64
C SER A 129 40.06 -28.14 21.84
N GLN A 130 39.29 -29.22 21.72
CA GLN A 130 37.96 -29.21 21.08
C GLN A 130 36.96 -28.33 21.83
N GLU A 131 36.97 -28.36 23.16
CA GLU A 131 36.09 -27.53 24.00
C GLU A 131 36.41 -26.04 23.87
N GLN A 132 37.69 -25.67 23.76
CA GLN A 132 38.10 -24.29 23.48
C GLN A 132 37.64 -23.80 22.10
N HIS A 133 37.69 -24.65 21.08
CA HIS A 133 37.19 -24.31 19.74
C HIS A 133 35.68 -24.09 19.72
N ILE A 134 34.92 -24.93 20.42
CA ILE A 134 33.46 -24.79 20.55
C ILE A 134 33.12 -23.53 21.35
N ALA A 135 33.86 -23.23 22.44
CA ALA A 135 33.66 -22.04 23.24
C ALA A 135 33.93 -20.74 22.44
N ASN A 136 35.00 -20.72 21.62
CA ASN A 136 35.31 -19.59 20.76
C ASN A 136 34.23 -19.36 19.69
N PHE A 137 33.76 -20.44 19.07
CA PHE A 137 32.68 -20.37 18.09
C PHE A 137 31.36 -19.90 18.74
N ALA A 138 30.98 -20.48 19.88
CA ALA A 138 29.78 -20.12 20.62
C ALA A 138 29.81 -18.67 21.12
N SER A 139 30.99 -18.17 21.51
CA SER A 139 31.17 -16.78 21.93
C SER A 139 30.97 -15.80 20.77
N GLN A 140 31.47 -16.13 19.58
CA GLN A 140 31.26 -15.31 18.37
C GLN A 140 29.80 -15.31 17.92
N ALA A 141 29.15 -16.48 17.95
CA ALA A 141 27.71 -16.60 17.65
C ALA A 141 26.84 -15.83 18.68
N GLY A 142 27.20 -15.91 19.97
CA GLY A 142 26.52 -15.18 21.05
C GLY A 142 26.63 -13.65 20.91
N GLN A 143 27.83 -13.14 20.60
CA GLN A 143 28.07 -11.72 20.35
C GLN A 143 27.32 -11.20 19.10
N PHE A 144 27.18 -12.05 18.07
CA PHE A 144 26.40 -11.71 16.89
C PHE A 144 24.90 -11.61 17.21
N LEU A 145 24.35 -12.57 17.97
CA LEU A 145 22.94 -12.57 18.38
C LEU A 145 22.60 -11.43 19.35
N SER A 146 23.53 -11.02 20.22
CA SER A 146 23.30 -9.92 21.18
C SER A 146 23.27 -8.54 20.55
N ASN A 147 23.81 -8.38 19.34
CA ASN A 147 24.08 -7.06 18.75
C ASN A 147 23.10 -6.64 17.63
N ASN A 148 21.87 -7.21 17.58
CA ASN A 148 20.84 -6.89 16.57
C ASN A 148 21.41 -6.83 15.14
N PRO A 149 21.70 -7.99 14.52
CA PRO A 149 22.45 -8.05 13.27
C PRO A 149 21.72 -7.32 12.13
N ASN A 150 22.47 -6.49 11.40
CA ASN A 150 22.01 -5.73 10.24
C ASN A 150 22.63 -6.31 8.94
N LYS A 151 22.20 -5.81 7.78
CA LYS A 151 22.65 -6.31 6.47
C LYS A 151 24.19 -6.29 6.31
N ASP A 152 24.84 -5.25 6.80
CA ASP A 152 26.29 -5.06 6.60
C ASP A 152 27.11 -5.97 7.51
N THR A 153 26.67 -6.19 8.76
CA THR A 153 27.32 -7.13 9.67
C THR A 153 27.13 -8.58 9.24
N VAL A 154 25.95 -8.94 8.73
CA VAL A 154 25.68 -10.28 8.16
C VAL A 154 26.51 -10.52 6.90
N SER A 155 26.60 -9.53 6.01
CA SER A 155 27.41 -9.68 4.78
C SER A 155 28.91 -9.72 5.07
N ALA A 156 29.40 -8.98 6.06
CA ALA A 156 30.78 -9.07 6.53
C ALA A 156 31.08 -10.43 7.18
N LEU A 157 30.16 -10.95 8.00
CA LEU A 157 30.26 -12.29 8.56
C LEU A 157 30.22 -13.36 7.46
N ALA A 158 29.31 -13.28 6.50
CA ALA A 158 29.22 -14.22 5.38
C ALA A 158 30.48 -14.18 4.49
N ARG A 159 31.00 -12.98 4.19
CA ARG A 159 32.29 -12.83 3.48
C ARG A 159 33.46 -13.36 4.31
N GLY A 160 33.47 -13.10 5.62
CA GLY A 160 34.48 -13.59 6.56
C GLY A 160 34.45 -15.10 6.73
N LEU A 161 33.27 -15.72 6.74
CA LEU A 161 33.07 -17.17 6.80
C LEU A 161 33.36 -17.85 5.46
N ALA A 162 33.02 -17.22 4.33
CA ALA A 162 33.47 -17.67 3.01
C ALA A 162 35.00 -17.60 2.88
N SER A 163 35.61 -16.55 3.43
CA SER A 163 37.07 -16.39 3.50
C SER A 163 37.71 -17.35 4.49
N ALA A 164 37.04 -17.68 5.61
CA ALA A 164 37.49 -18.68 6.57
C ALA A 164 37.34 -20.10 6.01
N ALA A 165 36.30 -20.40 5.24
CA ALA A 165 36.19 -21.64 4.48
C ALA A 165 37.30 -21.76 3.42
N ALA A 166 37.83 -20.63 2.92
CA ALA A 166 38.97 -20.59 2.01
C ALA A 166 40.35 -20.61 2.70
N ASN A 167 40.49 -20.02 3.90
CA ASN A 167 41.78 -19.85 4.61
C ASN A 167 41.98 -20.74 5.84
N SER A 168 40.96 -21.49 6.27
CA SER A 168 41.06 -22.32 7.47
C SER A 168 41.29 -23.79 7.10
N TYR A 169 42.39 -24.36 7.63
CA TYR A 169 42.57 -25.80 7.83
C TYR A 169 42.74 -26.75 6.63
N LEU A 170 43.49 -26.34 5.59
CA LEU A 170 43.88 -27.27 4.50
C LEU A 170 44.75 -28.47 4.96
N GLN A 171 45.33 -28.46 6.16
CA GLN A 171 46.19 -29.55 6.65
C GLN A 171 45.50 -30.55 7.61
N GLN A 172 44.31 -30.27 8.14
CA GLN A 172 43.62 -31.17 9.10
C GLN A 172 42.33 -31.78 8.54
N TRP A 173 41.70 -31.17 7.53
CA TRP A 173 40.48 -31.67 6.91
C TRP A 173 40.66 -32.95 6.08
N VAL A 174 41.89 -33.21 5.61
CA VAL A 174 42.22 -34.38 4.78
C VAL A 174 42.21 -35.68 5.58
N ASN A 175 42.34 -35.64 6.91
CA ASN A 175 42.58 -36.86 7.66
C ASN A 175 41.39 -37.49 8.38
N HIS A 176 40.23 -36.86 8.65
CA HIS A 176 39.05 -37.59 9.19
C HIS A 176 37.68 -36.96 8.85
N ILE A 177 36.82 -37.80 8.23
CA ILE A 177 35.35 -37.99 8.26
C ILE A 177 34.44 -36.78 8.01
N GLY A 178 33.65 -36.84 6.92
CA GLY A 178 32.57 -35.92 6.56
C GLY A 178 31.80 -36.44 5.33
N ASN A 179 30.68 -35.83 4.97
CA ASN A 179 29.92 -36.21 3.76
C ASN A 179 29.89 -35.05 2.77
N SER A 180 30.02 -35.34 1.47
CA SER A 180 29.77 -34.37 0.41
C SER A 180 28.63 -34.84 -0.50
N ARG A 181 27.88 -33.88 -1.04
CA ARG A 181 26.80 -34.16 -1.98
C ARG A 181 26.83 -33.19 -3.14
N ILE A 182 26.70 -33.72 -4.34
CA ILE A 182 26.40 -32.94 -5.54
C ILE A 182 24.98 -33.28 -5.98
N GLN A 183 24.17 -32.27 -6.23
CA GLN A 183 22.79 -32.42 -6.69
C GLN A 183 22.56 -31.58 -7.95
N LEU A 184 21.89 -32.17 -8.93
CA LEU A 184 21.43 -31.53 -10.16
C LEU A 184 19.95 -31.81 -10.34
N ASP A 185 19.11 -30.77 -10.39
CA ASP A 185 17.68 -30.93 -10.63
C ASP A 185 17.28 -30.37 -11.99
N ILE A 186 16.51 -31.16 -12.74
CA ILE A 186 16.12 -30.92 -14.13
C ILE A 186 14.60 -30.93 -14.22
N ASP A 187 14.02 -30.03 -15.01
CA ASP A 187 12.56 -29.98 -15.25
C ASP A 187 12.10 -30.90 -16.39
N GLU A 188 10.80 -30.88 -16.67
CA GLU A 188 10.16 -31.62 -17.78
C GLU A 188 10.70 -31.23 -19.18
N ASN A 189 11.28 -30.04 -19.32
CA ASN A 189 11.87 -29.54 -20.57
C ASN A 189 13.36 -29.88 -20.70
N PHE A 190 13.91 -30.67 -19.77
CA PHE A 190 15.33 -30.99 -19.65
C PHE A 190 16.22 -29.77 -19.39
N ALA A 191 15.67 -28.68 -18.85
CA ALA A 191 16.42 -27.52 -18.41
C ALA A 191 16.94 -27.73 -16.98
N LEU A 192 18.21 -27.36 -16.75
CA LEU A 192 18.82 -27.42 -15.43
C LEU A 192 18.25 -26.31 -14.54
N GLN A 193 17.46 -26.68 -13.54
CA GLN A 193 16.82 -25.74 -12.61
C GLN A 193 17.64 -25.51 -11.35
N ASN A 194 18.39 -26.52 -10.89
CA ASN A 194 19.23 -26.42 -9.70
C ASN A 194 20.56 -27.15 -9.89
N SER A 195 21.63 -26.53 -9.43
CA SER A 195 22.92 -27.20 -9.19
C SER A 195 23.44 -26.86 -7.81
N GLN A 196 23.77 -27.86 -7.02
CA GLN A 196 24.10 -27.70 -5.60
C GLN A 196 25.26 -28.59 -5.20
N ALA A 197 26.17 -28.02 -4.39
CA ALA A 197 27.23 -28.73 -3.71
C ALA A 197 27.09 -28.50 -2.20
N ASP A 198 26.96 -29.57 -1.44
CA ASP A 198 26.88 -29.56 0.01
C ASP A 198 28.11 -30.24 0.63
N LEU A 199 28.50 -29.74 1.80
CA LEU A 199 29.52 -30.33 2.64
C LEU A 199 29.04 -30.41 4.09
N PHE A 200 29.16 -31.59 4.68
CA PHE A 200 28.85 -31.89 6.07
C PHE A 200 30.13 -32.28 6.81
N VAL A 201 30.42 -31.60 7.91
CA VAL A 201 31.63 -31.83 8.70
C VAL A 201 31.27 -32.04 10.18
N PRO A 202 31.56 -33.22 10.76
CA PRO A 202 31.45 -33.45 12.19
C PRO A 202 32.51 -32.62 12.93
N LEU A 203 32.08 -31.84 13.92
CA LEU A 203 32.95 -31.05 14.80
C LEU A 203 33.27 -31.79 16.10
N TYR A 204 32.26 -32.51 16.62
CA TYR A 204 32.38 -33.37 17.79
C TYR A 204 31.52 -34.61 17.57
N ASP A 205 32.12 -35.79 17.65
CA ASP A 205 31.48 -37.04 17.27
C ASP A 205 31.66 -38.12 18.33
N LYS A 206 30.61 -38.39 19.11
CA LYS A 206 30.54 -39.47 20.10
C LYS A 206 29.25 -40.25 19.91
N LYS A 207 29.21 -41.53 20.26
CA LYS A 207 28.07 -42.43 20.02
C LYS A 207 26.68 -41.77 20.23
N GLU A 208 26.50 -41.06 21.33
CA GLU A 208 25.23 -40.41 21.73
C GLU A 208 25.05 -38.97 21.20
N LYS A 209 26.11 -38.28 20.76
CA LYS A 209 26.08 -36.86 20.42
C LYS A 209 26.96 -36.54 19.22
N LEU A 210 26.40 -35.80 18.27
CA LEU A 210 27.10 -35.28 17.11
C LEU A 210 26.87 -33.77 17.02
N LEU A 211 27.93 -32.98 17.15
CA LEU A 211 27.95 -31.57 16.76
C LEU A 211 28.55 -31.49 15.35
N PHE A 212 27.92 -30.74 14.45
CA PHE A 212 28.37 -30.63 13.06
C PHE A 212 28.21 -29.21 12.53
N THR A 213 28.95 -28.93 11.46
CA THR A 213 28.74 -27.79 10.57
C THR A 213 28.38 -28.29 9.18
N GLN A 214 27.53 -27.54 8.49
CA GLN A 214 27.11 -27.83 7.12
C GLN A 214 27.20 -26.57 6.28
N GLY A 215 27.89 -26.66 5.15
CA GLY A 215 27.99 -25.59 4.16
C GLY A 215 27.42 -26.03 2.82
N SER A 216 26.82 -25.09 2.09
CA SER A 216 26.39 -25.35 0.72
C SER A 216 26.58 -24.15 -0.18
N LEU A 217 26.80 -24.44 -1.46
CA LEU A 217 26.74 -23.48 -2.53
C LEU A 217 25.84 -24.05 -3.62
N HIS A 218 24.89 -23.26 -4.07
CA HIS A 218 23.95 -23.68 -5.10
C HIS A 218 23.58 -22.55 -6.04
N ARG A 219 23.13 -22.92 -7.24
CA ARG A 219 22.57 -22.03 -8.23
C ARG A 219 21.19 -22.51 -8.62
N THR A 220 20.19 -21.68 -8.37
CA THR A 220 18.77 -21.94 -8.67
C THR A 220 18.14 -20.65 -9.16
N ASP A 221 17.26 -20.69 -10.16
CA ASP A 221 16.59 -19.50 -10.73
C ASP A 221 17.59 -18.38 -11.09
N GLU A 222 18.71 -18.75 -11.72
CA GLU A 222 19.84 -17.86 -12.06
C GLU A 222 20.54 -17.16 -10.87
N ARG A 223 20.18 -17.49 -9.63
CA ARG A 223 20.73 -16.91 -8.41
C ARG A 223 21.74 -17.85 -7.78
N THR A 224 22.93 -17.35 -7.51
CA THR A 224 23.96 -18.07 -6.75
C THR A 224 23.77 -17.77 -5.27
N GLN A 225 23.60 -18.81 -4.47
CA GLN A 225 23.26 -18.73 -3.06
C GLN A 225 24.20 -19.63 -2.25
N THR A 226 24.46 -19.24 -1.01
CA THR A 226 25.27 -20.01 -0.07
C THR A 226 24.56 -20.13 1.27
N ASN A 227 24.80 -21.25 1.95
CA ASN A 227 24.26 -21.53 3.26
C ASN A 227 25.39 -22.02 4.16
N LEU A 228 25.34 -21.62 5.42
CA LEU A 228 26.23 -22.13 6.45
C LEU A 228 25.41 -22.35 7.71
N GLY A 229 25.47 -23.56 8.24
CA GLY A 229 24.71 -23.93 9.41
C GLY A 229 25.47 -24.81 10.37
N LEU A 230 24.91 -24.89 11.57
CA LEU A 230 25.40 -25.71 12.66
C LEU A 230 24.24 -26.50 13.20
N GLY A 231 24.53 -27.71 13.65
CA GLY A 231 23.53 -28.51 14.31
C GLY A 231 24.11 -29.49 15.31
N ILE A 232 23.22 -29.99 16.12
CA ILE A 232 23.47 -31.02 17.12
C ILE A 232 22.47 -32.14 16.92
N ARG A 233 22.93 -33.39 17.01
CA ARG A 233 22.12 -34.60 16.97
C ARG A 233 22.38 -35.44 18.21
N TRP A 234 21.32 -35.84 18.90
CA TRP A 234 21.33 -36.71 20.07
C TRP A 234 20.75 -38.07 19.70
N PHE A 235 21.53 -39.12 19.89
CA PHE A 235 21.19 -40.49 19.51
C PHE A 235 20.77 -41.30 20.73
N GLN A 236 19.63 -41.96 20.60
CA GLN A 236 19.16 -43.06 21.43
C GLN A 236 19.15 -44.35 20.59
N PRO A 237 18.98 -45.55 21.20
CA PRO A 237 19.02 -46.80 20.44
C PRO A 237 18.06 -46.84 19.24
N ASP A 238 16.85 -46.32 19.40
CA ASP A 238 15.78 -46.44 18.40
C ASP A 238 15.40 -45.13 17.71
N TYR A 239 15.98 -43.99 18.13
CA TYR A 239 15.68 -42.69 17.54
C TYR A 239 16.81 -41.67 17.70
N MET A 240 16.74 -40.60 16.91
CA MET A 240 17.61 -39.43 17.00
C MET A 240 16.77 -38.16 17.05
N LEU A 241 17.17 -37.23 17.92
CA LEU A 241 16.64 -35.86 17.97
C LEU A 241 17.72 -34.87 17.56
N GLY A 242 17.39 -33.93 16.70
CA GLY A 242 18.34 -32.93 16.23
C GLY A 242 17.78 -31.52 16.28
N ALA A 243 18.69 -30.55 16.39
CA ALA A 243 18.39 -29.14 16.25
C ALA A 243 19.50 -28.49 15.42
N ASN A 244 19.12 -27.55 14.55
CA ASN A 244 20.06 -26.87 13.67
C ASN A 244 19.66 -25.41 13.42
N SER A 245 20.65 -24.60 13.05
CA SER A 245 20.49 -23.20 12.66
C SER A 245 21.34 -22.92 11.42
N PHE A 246 20.78 -22.19 10.46
CA PHE A 246 21.43 -21.86 9.20
C PHE A 246 21.38 -20.36 8.93
N LEU A 247 22.48 -19.81 8.41
CA LEU A 247 22.52 -18.52 7.76
C LEU A 247 22.56 -18.76 6.25
N ASP A 248 21.59 -18.21 5.54
CA ASP A 248 21.52 -18.27 4.09
C ASP A 248 21.78 -16.87 3.53
N TYR A 249 22.57 -16.81 2.46
CA TYR A 249 22.91 -15.57 1.78
C TYR A 249 22.82 -15.75 0.26
N ASP A 250 22.04 -14.87 -0.37
CA ASP A 250 21.97 -14.76 -1.82
C ASP A 250 23.06 -13.81 -2.33
N LEU A 251 24.05 -14.37 -3.02
CA LEU A 251 25.18 -13.63 -3.57
C LEU A 251 24.79 -12.82 -4.82
N SER A 252 23.72 -13.20 -5.50
CA SER A 252 23.23 -12.53 -6.71
C SER A 252 22.32 -11.34 -6.38
N ARG A 253 21.55 -11.40 -5.28
CA ARG A 253 20.55 -10.39 -4.90
C ARG A 253 20.78 -9.68 -3.58
N ASN A 254 21.78 -10.10 -2.80
CA ASN A 254 22.12 -9.53 -1.49
C ASN A 254 20.97 -9.64 -0.48
N HIS A 255 20.31 -10.80 -0.46
CA HIS A 255 19.32 -11.17 0.55
C HIS A 255 19.90 -12.12 1.57
N SER A 256 19.47 -11.96 2.82
CA SER A 256 19.88 -12.79 3.94
C SER A 256 18.68 -13.36 4.68
N ARG A 257 18.85 -14.57 5.18
CA ARG A 257 17.84 -15.36 5.91
C ARG A 257 18.51 -16.12 7.03
N ILE A 258 17.82 -16.28 8.15
CA ILE A 258 18.17 -17.24 9.18
C ILE A 258 17.11 -18.34 9.21
N GLY A 259 17.54 -19.59 9.32
CA GLY A 259 16.67 -20.75 9.44
C GLY A 259 16.93 -21.51 10.72
N PHE A 260 15.87 -22.03 11.34
CA PHE A 260 15.95 -22.93 12.49
C PHE A 260 15.22 -24.24 12.16
N GLY A 261 15.87 -25.37 12.42
CA GLY A 261 15.35 -26.69 12.11
C GLY A 261 15.38 -27.62 13.32
N VAL A 262 14.39 -28.50 13.40
CA VAL A 262 14.36 -29.64 14.32
C VAL A 262 14.26 -30.92 13.51
N GLU A 263 14.92 -31.97 13.98
CA GLU A 263 14.98 -33.27 13.32
C GLU A 263 14.50 -34.37 14.28
N TYR A 264 13.75 -35.33 13.74
CA TYR A 264 13.47 -36.60 14.39
C TYR A 264 13.71 -37.73 13.39
N ARG A 265 14.58 -38.68 13.73
CA ARG A 265 14.91 -39.81 12.84
C ARG A 265 14.76 -41.14 13.55
N ARG A 266 14.46 -42.17 12.76
CA ARG A 266 14.53 -43.59 13.10
C ARG A 266 15.13 -44.35 11.92
N ASP A 267 15.37 -45.64 12.10
CA ASP A 267 15.66 -46.51 10.96
C ASP A 267 14.56 -46.36 9.91
N TYR A 268 14.96 -46.10 8.67
CA TYR A 268 14.10 -45.91 7.50
C TYR A 268 13.13 -44.72 7.55
N LEU A 269 13.28 -43.78 8.50
CA LEU A 269 12.40 -42.61 8.61
C LEU A 269 13.16 -41.34 9.04
N LYS A 270 12.95 -40.25 8.31
CA LYS A 270 13.38 -38.89 8.68
C LYS A 270 12.18 -37.97 8.70
N LEU A 271 12.07 -37.19 9.77
CA LEU A 271 11.14 -36.08 9.89
C LEU A 271 11.93 -34.81 10.22
N ALA A 272 11.57 -33.71 9.58
CA ALA A 272 12.15 -32.40 9.84
C ALA A 272 11.06 -31.33 9.83
N ALA A 273 11.24 -30.31 10.67
CA ALA A 273 10.45 -29.09 10.62
C ALA A 273 11.39 -27.89 10.65
N ASN A 274 11.22 -26.97 9.72
CA ASN A 274 12.10 -25.82 9.54
C ASN A 274 11.30 -24.52 9.54
N SER A 275 11.85 -23.47 10.13
CA SER A 275 11.31 -22.11 10.07
C SER A 275 12.35 -21.17 9.46
N TYR A 276 11.89 -20.20 8.68
CA TYR A 276 12.71 -19.30 7.90
C TYR A 276 12.32 -17.85 8.18
N HIS A 277 13.32 -17.05 8.56
CA HIS A 277 13.13 -15.66 8.97
C HIS A 277 14.05 -14.74 8.19
N ARG A 278 13.48 -13.69 7.61
CA ARG A 278 14.24 -12.67 6.89
C ARG A 278 15.19 -11.91 7.81
N LEU A 279 16.38 -11.61 7.28
CA LEU A 279 17.33 -10.67 7.88
C LEU A 279 17.53 -9.42 7.02
N SER A 280 17.15 -9.46 5.74
CA SER A 280 17.27 -8.33 4.81
C SER A 280 15.95 -7.56 4.65
N ASN A 281 16.07 -6.24 4.48
CA ASN A 281 14.95 -5.35 4.18
C ASN A 281 14.62 -5.34 2.67
N TRP A 282 13.53 -4.65 2.32
CA TRP A 282 13.15 -4.37 0.94
C TRP A 282 14.29 -3.70 0.17
N GLN A 283 14.56 -4.22 -1.01
CA GLN A 283 15.57 -3.73 -1.95
C GLN A 283 14.98 -3.72 -3.35
N ASP A 284 15.57 -2.98 -4.28
CA ASP A 284 15.10 -2.95 -5.65
C ASP A 284 15.27 -4.31 -6.32
N SER A 285 14.21 -4.80 -6.96
CA SER A 285 14.24 -6.08 -7.67
C SER A 285 15.04 -5.98 -8.95
N LYS A 286 15.84 -7.02 -9.24
CA LYS A 286 16.49 -7.15 -10.57
C LYS A 286 15.69 -8.03 -11.53
N ASP A 287 14.63 -8.70 -11.06
CA ASP A 287 13.74 -9.53 -11.89
C ASP A 287 12.56 -8.72 -12.44
N LEU A 288 12.04 -7.80 -11.63
CA LEU A 288 10.79 -7.11 -11.90
C LEU A 288 10.97 -5.59 -11.91
N GLU A 289 10.67 -4.96 -13.04
CA GLU A 289 10.69 -3.50 -13.18
C GLU A 289 9.66 -2.87 -12.23
N ASP A 290 10.06 -1.81 -11.51
CA ASP A 290 9.24 -1.12 -10.51
C ASP A 290 8.79 -1.95 -9.32
N TYR A 291 9.50 -3.04 -9.01
CA TYR A 291 9.28 -3.79 -7.77
C TYR A 291 10.46 -3.67 -6.82
N GLN A 292 10.14 -3.89 -5.56
CA GLN A 292 11.12 -4.24 -4.54
C GLN A 292 10.95 -5.70 -4.17
N GLU A 293 12.04 -6.33 -3.74
CA GLU A 293 12.10 -7.71 -3.28
C GLU A 293 12.75 -7.79 -1.89
N ARG A 294 12.37 -8.81 -1.11
CA ARG A 294 13.05 -9.23 0.12
C ARG A 294 12.79 -10.71 0.39
N THR A 295 13.53 -11.29 1.33
CA THR A 295 13.27 -12.65 1.81
C THR A 295 11.86 -12.77 2.41
N ALA A 296 11.09 -13.76 1.95
CA ALA A 296 9.81 -14.13 2.54
C ALA A 296 10.02 -14.96 3.81
N ASN A 297 9.22 -14.70 4.84
CA ASN A 297 9.17 -15.58 6.01
C ASN A 297 8.32 -16.81 5.69
N GLY A 298 8.66 -17.95 6.28
CA GLY A 298 7.91 -19.18 6.06
C GLY A 298 8.39 -20.33 6.93
N TRP A 299 7.81 -21.50 6.70
CA TRP A 299 8.19 -22.74 7.35
C TRP A 299 7.86 -23.93 6.46
N ASP A 300 8.50 -25.05 6.73
CA ASP A 300 8.16 -26.32 6.10
C ASP A 300 8.21 -27.49 7.09
N ILE A 301 7.50 -28.55 6.74
CA ILE A 301 7.56 -29.86 7.37
C ILE A 301 7.90 -30.87 6.28
N ARG A 302 8.85 -31.75 6.57
CA ARG A 302 9.40 -32.71 5.62
C ARG A 302 9.43 -34.09 6.23
N SER A 303 9.10 -35.08 5.41
CA SER A 303 9.16 -36.48 5.76
C SER A 303 9.76 -37.27 4.62
N GLU A 304 10.69 -38.15 4.95
CA GLU A 304 11.32 -39.08 4.02
C GLU A 304 11.34 -40.46 4.66
N ALA A 305 10.84 -41.46 3.95
CA ALA A 305 10.78 -42.84 4.44
C ALA A 305 11.19 -43.83 3.36
N TRP A 306 11.83 -44.93 3.75
CA TRP A 306 12.25 -46.00 2.83
C TRP A 306 11.54 -47.31 3.17
N LEU A 307 11.29 -48.14 2.16
CA LEU A 307 10.71 -49.46 2.37
C LEU A 307 11.72 -50.37 3.08
N PRO A 308 11.45 -50.88 4.30
CA PRO A 308 12.43 -51.73 5.00
C PRO A 308 12.73 -53.03 4.24
N SER A 309 11.74 -53.57 3.52
CA SER A 309 11.90 -54.75 2.66
C SER A 309 12.64 -54.45 1.35
N TYR A 310 12.74 -53.17 0.95
CA TYR A 310 13.47 -52.75 -0.24
C TYR A 310 14.04 -51.32 -0.07
N PRO A 311 15.16 -51.17 0.67
CA PRO A 311 15.69 -49.85 1.11
C PRO A 311 16.17 -48.93 -0.01
N HIS A 312 16.22 -49.46 -1.24
CA HIS A 312 16.54 -48.72 -2.44
C HIS A 312 15.46 -47.70 -2.81
N VAL A 313 14.21 -47.93 -2.43
CA VAL A 313 13.08 -47.04 -2.77
C VAL A 313 12.63 -46.27 -1.54
N GLY A 314 12.54 -44.95 -1.70
CA GLY A 314 12.01 -44.04 -0.70
C GLY A 314 10.86 -43.20 -1.23
N ALA A 315 10.05 -42.69 -0.31
CA ALA A 315 9.00 -41.72 -0.55
C ALA A 315 9.30 -40.45 0.26
N LYS A 316 9.04 -39.30 -0.35
CA LYS A 316 9.21 -37.98 0.25
C LYS A 316 7.88 -37.24 0.21
N LEU A 317 7.55 -36.59 1.31
CA LEU A 317 6.42 -35.69 1.39
C LEU A 317 6.84 -34.44 2.17
N SER A 318 6.64 -33.27 1.57
CA SER A 318 6.85 -31.99 2.24
C SER A 318 5.68 -31.04 2.06
N TYR A 319 5.43 -30.23 3.09
CA TYR A 319 4.48 -29.12 3.08
C TYR A 319 5.24 -27.84 3.40
N GLU A 320 5.08 -26.80 2.59
CA GLU A 320 5.71 -25.50 2.80
C GLU A 320 4.67 -24.36 2.75
N GLN A 321 4.84 -23.36 3.61
CA GLN A 321 4.01 -22.16 3.70
C GLN A 321 4.91 -20.94 3.84
N TYR A 322 4.65 -19.91 3.01
CA TYR A 322 5.31 -18.62 3.10
C TYR A 322 4.30 -17.49 3.26
N TYR A 323 4.74 -16.35 3.78
CA TYR A 323 3.87 -15.21 4.13
C TYR A 323 4.29 -13.94 3.41
N GLY A 324 3.31 -13.21 2.87
CA GLY A 324 3.46 -11.97 2.12
C GLY A 324 2.36 -11.78 1.07
N ASP A 325 2.23 -10.56 0.56
CA ASP A 325 1.18 -10.21 -0.42
C ASP A 325 1.48 -10.77 -1.82
N GLU A 326 2.75 -10.68 -2.26
CA GLU A 326 3.24 -11.23 -3.52
C GLU A 326 4.50 -12.08 -3.31
N VAL A 327 4.33 -13.34 -2.91
CA VAL A 327 5.45 -14.28 -2.68
C VAL A 327 5.69 -15.15 -3.91
N GLY A 328 6.94 -15.19 -4.39
CA GLY A 328 7.36 -15.98 -5.55
C GLY A 328 7.79 -17.41 -5.21
N LEU A 329 6.86 -18.25 -4.71
CA LEU A 329 7.16 -19.64 -4.33
C LEU A 329 7.52 -20.55 -5.53
N PHE A 330 6.99 -20.21 -6.71
CA PHE A 330 7.22 -20.90 -7.98
C PHE A 330 7.99 -20.02 -8.99
N GLY A 331 8.77 -19.07 -8.49
CA GLY A 331 9.53 -18.11 -9.30
C GLY A 331 8.99 -16.69 -9.22
N SER A 332 9.77 -15.74 -9.74
CA SER A 332 9.46 -14.31 -9.69
C SER A 332 8.20 -13.94 -10.45
N ASP A 333 7.85 -14.64 -11.54
CA ASP A 333 6.66 -14.34 -12.36
C ASP A 333 5.36 -14.92 -11.79
N LYS A 334 5.47 -15.96 -10.97
CA LYS A 334 4.37 -16.72 -10.39
C LYS A 334 4.21 -16.39 -8.91
N ARG A 335 3.70 -15.19 -8.64
CA ARG A 335 3.55 -14.65 -7.28
C ARG A 335 2.14 -14.87 -6.75
N GLY A 336 2.03 -15.20 -5.46
CA GLY A 336 0.74 -15.37 -4.79
C GLY A 336 0.74 -14.83 -3.36
N THR A 337 -0.45 -14.60 -2.82
CA THR A 337 -0.63 -14.16 -1.43
C THR A 337 -0.58 -15.34 -0.49
N ASN A 338 0.31 -15.30 0.50
CA ASN A 338 0.54 -16.35 1.48
C ASN A 338 0.54 -17.77 0.86
N PRO A 339 1.40 -18.05 -0.14
CA PRO A 339 1.33 -19.29 -0.90
C PRO A 339 1.80 -20.48 -0.06
N GLN A 340 1.25 -21.62 -0.42
CA GLN A 340 1.53 -22.91 0.20
C GLN A 340 1.65 -23.97 -0.88
N ALA A 341 2.58 -24.91 -0.68
CA ALA A 341 2.81 -25.99 -1.61
C ALA A 341 2.99 -27.33 -0.91
N VAL A 342 2.57 -28.39 -1.59
CA VAL A 342 2.82 -29.78 -1.22
C VAL A 342 3.74 -30.37 -2.27
N THR A 343 4.80 -31.03 -1.83
CA THR A 343 5.69 -31.81 -2.70
C THR A 343 5.59 -33.27 -2.33
N ALA A 344 5.26 -34.11 -3.30
CA ALA A 344 5.33 -35.56 -3.19
C ALA A 344 6.44 -36.06 -4.12
N GLY A 345 7.28 -36.97 -3.63
CA GLY A 345 8.39 -37.49 -4.41
C GLY A 345 8.72 -38.94 -4.14
N LEU A 346 9.40 -39.56 -5.09
CA LEU A 346 9.98 -40.89 -4.99
C LEU A 346 11.49 -40.80 -5.17
N SER A 347 12.23 -41.55 -4.36
CA SER A 347 13.69 -41.67 -4.47
C SER A 347 14.09 -43.11 -4.77
N TYR A 348 15.08 -43.29 -5.64
CA TYR A 348 15.69 -44.57 -5.96
C TYR A 348 17.21 -44.48 -5.83
N THR A 349 17.76 -45.26 -4.91
CA THR A 349 19.20 -45.32 -4.61
C THR A 349 19.71 -46.72 -4.97
N PRO A 350 20.23 -46.95 -6.20
CA PRO A 350 20.75 -48.26 -6.59
C PRO A 350 21.96 -48.70 -5.74
N PHE A 351 22.79 -47.75 -5.31
CA PHE A 351 23.93 -47.94 -4.41
C PHE A 351 24.20 -46.63 -3.65
N PRO A 352 24.88 -46.64 -2.49
CA PRO A 352 24.98 -45.47 -1.61
C PRO A 352 25.46 -44.17 -2.27
N LEU A 353 26.37 -44.26 -3.24
CA LEU A 353 26.95 -43.11 -3.93
C LEU A 353 25.96 -42.34 -4.82
N PHE A 354 24.85 -42.95 -5.26
CA PHE A 354 23.98 -42.35 -6.27
C PHE A 354 22.50 -42.49 -5.94
N THR A 355 21.75 -41.40 -6.09
CA THR A 355 20.30 -41.37 -5.89
C THR A 355 19.61 -40.58 -7.01
N ILE A 356 18.50 -41.13 -7.49
CA ILE A 356 17.60 -40.47 -8.44
C ILE A 356 16.33 -40.08 -7.67
N ASN A 357 15.88 -38.85 -7.84
CA ASN A 357 14.64 -38.36 -7.25
C ASN A 357 13.68 -37.94 -8.37
N ALA A 358 12.39 -38.23 -8.19
CA ALA A 358 11.31 -37.68 -9.00
C ALA A 358 10.33 -36.99 -8.06
N GLU A 359 10.15 -35.68 -8.20
CA GLU A 359 9.34 -34.87 -7.31
C GLU A 359 8.27 -34.12 -8.11
N GLN A 360 7.05 -34.11 -7.57
CA GLN A 360 5.93 -33.30 -8.03
C GLN A 360 5.58 -32.30 -6.93
N ARG A 361 5.69 -31.01 -7.22
CA ARG A 361 5.28 -29.93 -6.34
C ARG A 361 4.03 -29.26 -6.86
N GLN A 362 3.06 -29.01 -5.98
CA GLN A 362 1.79 -28.39 -6.32
C GLN A 362 1.39 -27.31 -5.30
N SER A 363 1.03 -26.14 -5.80
CA SER A 363 0.47 -25.02 -5.04
C SER A 363 -1.03 -25.14 -4.89
N THR A 364 -1.57 -24.61 -3.80
CA THR A 364 -3.03 -24.41 -3.67
C THR A 364 -3.58 -23.31 -4.59
N SER A 365 -2.72 -22.46 -5.15
CA SER A 365 -3.09 -21.49 -6.19
C SER A 365 -3.13 -22.06 -7.60
N GLY A 366 -2.87 -23.36 -7.78
CA GLY A 366 -2.91 -24.06 -9.08
C GLY A 366 -1.56 -24.21 -9.80
N GLU A 367 -0.51 -23.55 -9.32
CA GLU A 367 0.85 -23.73 -9.85
C GLU A 367 1.39 -25.14 -9.58
N HIS A 368 2.17 -25.67 -10.51
CA HIS A 368 2.81 -26.99 -10.36
C HIS A 368 4.19 -27.01 -11.02
N ASP A 369 5.04 -27.91 -10.55
CA ASP A 369 6.41 -28.10 -11.01
C ASP A 369 6.81 -29.57 -10.81
N SER A 370 7.45 -30.15 -11.83
CA SER A 370 7.86 -31.56 -11.88
C SER A 370 9.37 -31.61 -12.09
N ARG A 371 10.10 -32.26 -11.19
CA ARG A 371 11.57 -32.27 -11.18
C ARG A 371 12.14 -33.68 -11.10
N ILE A 372 13.19 -33.92 -11.88
CA ILE A 372 14.05 -35.09 -11.76
C ILE A 372 15.40 -34.64 -11.18
N GLY A 373 15.72 -35.14 -9.99
CA GLY A 373 16.97 -34.84 -9.28
C GLY A 373 17.98 -35.99 -9.40
N LEU A 374 19.22 -35.66 -9.75
CA LEU A 374 20.36 -36.57 -9.74
C LEU A 374 21.31 -36.18 -8.61
N GLN A 375 21.57 -37.11 -7.69
CA GLN A 375 22.39 -36.87 -6.50
C GLN A 375 23.57 -37.83 -6.43
N LEU A 376 24.77 -37.29 -6.25
CA LEU A 376 26.00 -38.01 -5.97
C LEU A 376 26.39 -37.77 -4.50
N ASN A 377 26.33 -38.80 -3.66
CA ASN A 377 26.57 -38.73 -2.21
C ASN A 377 27.89 -39.43 -1.87
N TYR A 378 28.94 -38.66 -1.60
CA TYR A 378 30.26 -39.23 -1.28
C TYR A 378 30.54 -39.19 0.23
N GLN A 379 30.78 -40.36 0.81
CA GLN A 379 31.08 -40.52 2.23
C GLN A 379 32.59 -40.59 2.45
N LEU A 380 33.19 -39.52 3.00
CA LEU A 380 34.64 -39.46 3.20
C LEU A 380 35.08 -40.49 4.24
N GLY A 381 36.14 -41.23 3.94
CA GLY A 381 36.66 -42.31 4.80
C GLY A 381 35.97 -43.67 4.60
N THR A 382 34.89 -43.74 3.82
CA THR A 382 34.25 -45.01 3.45
C THR A 382 34.91 -45.58 2.20
N ALA A 383 35.25 -46.87 2.21
CA ALA A 383 35.89 -47.51 1.07
C ALA A 383 35.03 -47.38 -0.20
N TRP A 384 35.66 -47.10 -1.35
CA TRP A 384 34.93 -46.91 -2.61
C TRP A 384 34.00 -48.08 -2.93
N GLN A 385 34.45 -49.32 -2.74
CA GLN A 385 33.65 -50.53 -2.98
C GLN A 385 32.38 -50.55 -2.13
N GLN A 386 32.40 -49.99 -0.92
CA GLN A 386 31.22 -49.93 -0.08
C GLN A 386 30.19 -48.93 -0.61
N GLN A 387 30.64 -47.83 -1.23
CA GLN A 387 29.77 -46.77 -1.73
C GLN A 387 29.10 -47.12 -3.07
N ILE A 388 29.66 -48.07 -3.84
CA ILE A 388 29.09 -48.54 -5.11
C ILE A 388 28.41 -49.91 -5.00
N ASN A 389 28.37 -50.52 -3.82
CA ASN A 389 27.70 -51.81 -3.61
C ASN A 389 26.22 -51.61 -3.23
N PRO A 390 25.26 -52.15 -4.01
CA PRO A 390 23.84 -52.12 -3.70
C PRO A 390 23.47 -52.67 -2.31
N ASP A 391 24.18 -53.69 -1.81
CA ASP A 391 23.85 -54.33 -0.52
C ASP A 391 23.99 -53.37 0.67
N ASN A 392 24.81 -52.32 0.53
CA ASN A 392 25.06 -51.33 1.58
C ASN A 392 23.99 -50.24 1.66
N VAL A 393 23.00 -50.22 0.76
CA VAL A 393 21.90 -49.25 0.82
C VAL A 393 21.05 -49.45 2.07
N SER A 394 20.87 -50.68 2.53
CA SER A 394 20.16 -50.99 3.77
C SER A 394 20.81 -50.29 4.99
N ALA A 395 22.13 -50.41 5.13
CA ALA A 395 22.90 -49.80 6.20
C ALA A 395 22.78 -48.27 6.20
N LEU A 396 22.73 -47.63 5.02
CA LEU A 396 22.55 -46.18 4.88
C LEU A 396 21.24 -45.68 5.51
N ARG A 397 20.17 -46.49 5.52
CA ARG A 397 18.86 -46.09 6.04
C ARG A 397 18.71 -46.26 7.54
N THR A 398 19.69 -46.88 8.20
CA THR A 398 19.71 -47.00 9.66
C THR A 398 20.08 -45.68 10.33
N LEU A 399 19.84 -45.54 11.63
CA LEU A 399 20.25 -44.39 12.43
C LEU A 399 21.76 -44.17 12.41
N GLN A 400 22.55 -45.25 12.43
CA GLN A 400 24.01 -45.13 12.34
C GLN A 400 24.47 -44.75 10.93
N GLY A 401 23.87 -45.33 9.88
CA GLY A 401 24.21 -44.98 8.51
C GLY A 401 23.82 -43.56 8.12
N SER A 402 22.69 -43.08 8.62
CA SER A 402 22.17 -41.72 8.35
C SER A 402 22.70 -40.65 9.31
N ARG A 403 23.64 -41.01 10.19
CA ARG A 403 24.25 -40.12 11.21
C ARG A 403 24.81 -38.84 10.60
N TYR A 404 25.44 -38.94 9.44
CA TYR A 404 26.11 -37.84 8.72
C TYR A 404 25.30 -37.32 7.52
N ASP A 405 24.02 -37.69 7.41
CA ASP A 405 23.19 -37.16 6.33
C ASP A 405 22.96 -35.66 6.53
N PHE A 406 22.85 -34.94 5.43
CA PHE A 406 22.55 -33.51 5.43
C PHE A 406 21.23 -33.19 6.15
N VAL A 407 21.10 -31.97 6.63
CA VAL A 407 19.84 -31.44 7.16
C VAL A 407 18.82 -31.34 6.02
N ASP A 408 17.61 -31.85 6.24
CA ASP A 408 16.51 -31.74 5.27
C ASP A 408 15.74 -30.42 5.47
N ARG A 409 15.97 -29.48 4.54
CA ARG A 409 15.44 -28.11 4.56
C ARG A 409 15.42 -27.53 3.14
N ASN A 410 14.75 -26.40 2.97
CA ASN A 410 14.84 -25.59 1.76
C ASN A 410 16.07 -24.69 1.83
N ASN A 411 17.14 -25.02 1.10
CA ASN A 411 18.34 -24.18 1.02
C ASN A 411 18.13 -22.91 0.18
N ASN A 412 17.08 -22.86 -0.64
CA ASN A 412 16.76 -21.71 -1.48
C ASN A 412 16.03 -20.63 -0.69
N ILE A 413 16.43 -19.37 -0.87
CA ILE A 413 15.75 -18.20 -0.32
C ILE A 413 14.56 -17.84 -1.21
N VAL A 414 13.35 -18.11 -0.72
CA VAL A 414 12.09 -17.64 -1.30
C VAL A 414 11.95 -16.14 -1.07
N LEU A 415 11.59 -15.40 -2.12
CA LEU A 415 11.44 -13.95 -2.10
C LEU A 415 9.97 -13.54 -2.11
N GLU A 416 9.67 -12.43 -1.44
CA GLU A 416 8.43 -11.66 -1.58
C GLU A 416 8.72 -10.34 -2.29
N TYR A 417 7.71 -9.84 -3.00
CA TYR A 417 7.78 -8.67 -3.85
C TYR A 417 6.75 -7.63 -3.42
N ARG A 418 7.03 -6.36 -3.70
CA ARG A 418 6.04 -5.28 -3.59
C ARG A 418 6.22 -4.28 -4.71
N LYS A 419 5.11 -3.85 -5.31
CA LYS A 419 5.14 -2.81 -6.34
C LYS A 419 5.56 -1.47 -5.73
N LYS A 420 6.46 -0.75 -6.39
CA LYS A 420 6.85 0.62 -6.03
C LYS A 420 5.73 1.58 -6.40
N GLU A 421 5.58 2.62 -5.59
CA GLU A 421 4.77 3.76 -5.97
C GLU A 421 5.54 4.59 -7.00
N VAL A 422 5.18 4.41 -8.27
CA VAL A 422 5.81 5.12 -9.41
C VAL A 422 4.96 6.29 -9.93
N ILE A 423 3.74 6.43 -9.40
CA ILE A 423 2.85 7.56 -9.65
C ILE A 423 2.09 7.93 -8.38
N ASN A 424 2.09 9.22 -8.05
CA ASN A 424 1.37 9.80 -6.93
C ASN A 424 0.54 11.00 -7.41
N LEU A 425 -0.69 11.12 -6.92
CA LEU A 425 -1.65 12.18 -7.20
C LEU A 425 -2.05 12.89 -5.91
N SER A 426 -1.74 14.18 -5.81
CA SER A 426 -2.19 15.05 -4.73
C SER A 426 -3.15 16.10 -5.26
N ILE A 427 -4.26 16.35 -4.57
CA ILE A 427 -5.27 17.35 -4.96
C ILE A 427 -5.54 18.28 -3.79
N ASN A 428 -5.68 19.58 -4.07
CA ASN A 428 -6.04 20.56 -3.04
C ASN A 428 -7.46 20.31 -2.52
N SER A 429 -7.58 20.09 -1.22
CA SER A 429 -8.82 19.79 -0.50
C SER A 429 -8.80 20.48 0.87
N PRO A 430 -9.94 21.00 1.39
CA PRO A 430 -11.28 20.98 0.80
C PRO A 430 -11.51 22.11 -0.20
N ILE A 431 -12.46 21.91 -1.11
CA ILE A 431 -13.00 22.97 -1.98
C ILE A 431 -14.27 23.51 -1.34
N THR A 432 -14.32 24.80 -1.09
CA THR A 432 -15.51 25.48 -0.54
C THR A 432 -15.95 26.61 -1.44
N GLY A 433 -17.25 26.77 -1.63
CA GLY A 433 -17.83 27.84 -2.45
C GLY A 433 -19.34 27.89 -2.35
N TYR A 434 -19.95 28.79 -3.11
CA TYR A 434 -21.41 28.94 -3.17
C TYR A 434 -22.01 28.09 -4.30
N ALA A 435 -23.33 27.86 -4.22
CA ALA A 435 -24.07 27.14 -5.24
C ALA A 435 -23.85 27.74 -6.64
N GLY A 436 -23.62 26.89 -7.63
CA GLY A 436 -23.37 27.28 -9.02
C GLY A 436 -21.97 27.82 -9.30
N GLU A 437 -21.14 28.11 -8.30
CA GLU A 437 -19.75 28.53 -8.53
C GLU A 437 -18.93 27.40 -9.15
N GLU A 438 -18.03 27.77 -10.06
CA GLU A 438 -17.03 26.86 -10.60
C GLU A 438 -15.68 27.06 -9.91
N LYS A 439 -15.21 26.06 -9.19
CA LYS A 439 -13.90 26.07 -8.53
C LYS A 439 -12.89 25.21 -9.30
N PRO A 440 -11.63 25.65 -9.43
CA PRO A 440 -10.60 24.82 -10.03
C PRO A 440 -10.27 23.62 -9.13
N LEU A 441 -10.08 22.45 -9.76
CA LEU A 441 -9.49 21.27 -9.13
C LEU A 441 -7.98 21.31 -9.42
N THR A 442 -7.22 21.92 -8.51
CA THR A 442 -5.76 22.00 -8.63
C THR A 442 -5.13 20.73 -8.08
N PHE A 443 -4.31 20.06 -8.90
CA PHE A 443 -3.66 18.80 -8.56
C PHE A 443 -2.19 18.81 -8.98
N THR A 444 -1.40 17.97 -8.32
CA THR A 444 0.00 17.70 -8.66
C THR A 444 0.15 16.20 -8.87
N VAL A 445 0.70 15.81 -10.01
CA VAL A 445 1.09 14.41 -10.28
C VAL A 445 2.61 14.33 -10.33
N ASN A 446 3.16 13.43 -9.52
CA ASN A 446 4.54 12.99 -9.66
C ASN A 446 4.53 11.58 -10.25
N SER A 447 5.06 11.42 -11.46
CA SER A 447 5.06 10.12 -12.18
C SER A 447 6.41 9.89 -12.84
N LYS A 448 6.97 8.68 -12.65
CA LYS A 448 8.21 8.23 -13.30
C LYS A 448 8.07 8.16 -14.82
N TYR A 449 6.90 7.76 -15.33
CA TYR A 449 6.66 7.54 -16.77
C TYR A 449 5.83 8.64 -17.44
N GLY A 450 5.51 9.70 -16.70
CA GLY A 450 4.63 10.77 -17.13
C GLY A 450 3.15 10.39 -17.05
N LEU A 451 2.31 11.37 -16.72
CA LEU A 451 0.86 11.21 -16.65
C LEU A 451 0.27 10.92 -18.04
N ASP A 452 -0.64 9.95 -18.11
CA ASP A 452 -1.51 9.71 -19.27
C ASP A 452 -2.86 10.42 -19.07
N HIS A 453 -3.63 10.01 -18.06
CA HIS A 453 -4.90 10.65 -17.69
C HIS A 453 -5.25 10.47 -16.20
N ILE A 454 -6.31 11.13 -15.73
CA ILE A 454 -6.87 10.97 -14.39
C ILE A 454 -8.30 10.46 -14.51
N GLU A 455 -8.59 9.34 -13.86
CA GLU A 455 -9.95 8.83 -13.73
C GLU A 455 -10.64 9.54 -12.55
N TRP A 456 -11.75 10.22 -12.82
CA TRP A 456 -12.53 10.96 -11.82
C TRP A 456 -13.86 10.26 -11.53
N SER A 457 -14.27 10.24 -10.26
CA SER A 457 -15.56 9.70 -9.82
C SER A 457 -16.21 10.59 -8.78
N ALA A 458 -17.39 11.15 -9.10
CA ALA A 458 -18.12 12.10 -8.27
C ALA A 458 -19.63 11.82 -8.21
N PRO A 459 -20.07 10.58 -7.87
CA PRO A 459 -21.48 10.19 -8.01
C PRO A 459 -22.42 11.03 -7.13
N GLN A 460 -22.02 11.35 -5.89
CA GLN A 460 -22.82 12.15 -4.96
C GLN A 460 -22.98 13.60 -5.42
N LEU A 461 -21.91 14.18 -5.98
CA LEU A 461 -21.92 15.53 -6.51
C LEU A 461 -22.86 15.62 -7.72
N ILE A 462 -22.75 14.67 -8.65
CA ILE A 462 -23.58 14.62 -9.87
C ILE A 462 -25.06 14.42 -9.51
N ALA A 463 -25.36 13.53 -8.56
CA ALA A 463 -26.72 13.31 -8.07
C ALA A 463 -27.35 14.56 -7.43
N ALA A 464 -26.53 15.47 -6.90
CA ALA A 464 -26.96 16.75 -6.36
C ALA A 464 -27.04 17.87 -7.42
N ASN A 465 -26.95 17.55 -8.72
CA ASN A 465 -26.86 18.49 -9.85
C ASN A 465 -25.56 19.30 -9.92
N GLY A 466 -24.49 18.87 -9.25
CA GLY A 466 -23.15 19.39 -9.47
C GLY A 466 -22.53 18.81 -10.74
N GLN A 467 -21.46 19.43 -11.23
CA GLN A 467 -20.81 18.99 -12.48
C GLN A 467 -19.30 18.97 -12.34
N LEU A 468 -18.67 17.93 -12.87
CA LEU A 468 -17.24 17.89 -13.12
C LEU A 468 -17.00 18.34 -14.56
N ILE A 469 -16.22 19.40 -14.75
CA ILE A 469 -15.95 20.02 -16.05
C ILE A 469 -14.51 19.73 -16.43
N ASP A 470 -14.32 19.02 -17.54
CA ASP A 470 -13.03 18.82 -18.18
C ASP A 470 -12.87 19.85 -19.31
N ASN A 471 -12.00 20.84 -19.10
CA ASN A 471 -11.74 21.89 -20.08
C ASN A 471 -10.72 21.48 -21.17
N LYS A 472 -10.28 20.22 -21.18
CA LYS A 472 -9.31 19.66 -22.14
C LYS A 472 -8.08 20.57 -22.32
N LYS A 473 -7.25 20.63 -21.28
CA LYS A 473 -5.91 21.27 -21.24
C LYS A 473 -5.14 20.99 -19.93
N GLY A 474 -5.55 19.95 -19.18
CA GLY A 474 -5.06 19.71 -17.83
C GLY A 474 -5.75 20.55 -16.75
N GLU A 475 -6.82 21.27 -17.10
CA GLU A 475 -7.63 22.05 -16.17
C GLU A 475 -8.98 21.37 -15.92
N TYR A 476 -9.18 20.88 -14.69
CA TYR A 476 -10.47 20.38 -14.23
C TYR A 476 -11.14 21.43 -13.35
N ARG A 477 -12.45 21.58 -13.47
CA ARG A 477 -13.26 22.43 -12.59
C ARG A 477 -14.42 21.64 -12.03
N VAL A 478 -14.86 22.04 -10.84
CA VAL A 478 -16.07 21.54 -10.21
C VAL A 478 -17.09 22.66 -10.13
N ARG A 479 -18.28 22.46 -10.72
CA ARG A 479 -19.44 23.31 -10.51
C ARG A 479 -20.20 22.80 -9.29
N LEU A 480 -20.32 23.67 -8.29
CA LEU A 480 -20.95 23.33 -7.03
C LEU A 480 -22.48 23.20 -7.20
N PRO A 481 -23.11 22.15 -6.63
CA PRO A 481 -24.55 21.96 -6.68
C PRO A 481 -25.32 23.02 -5.89
N ASP A 482 -26.63 23.02 -6.03
CA ASP A 482 -27.51 23.87 -5.22
C ASP A 482 -27.38 23.54 -3.72
N TYR A 483 -27.42 24.59 -2.89
CA TYR A 483 -27.44 24.42 -1.45
C TYR A 483 -28.77 23.81 -1.01
N GLN A 484 -28.71 22.66 -0.35
CA GLN A 484 -29.87 21.98 0.20
C GLN A 484 -30.18 22.51 1.60
N TYR A 485 -31.35 23.12 1.77
CA TYR A 485 -31.79 23.74 3.03
C TYR A 485 -32.47 22.78 4.02
N ASN A 486 -32.59 21.50 3.69
CA ASN A 486 -33.26 20.55 4.56
C ASN A 486 -32.37 20.23 5.79
N LYS A 487 -32.95 20.04 6.98
CA LYS A 487 -32.20 19.81 8.23
C LYS A 487 -31.34 18.52 8.24
N LYS A 488 -31.52 17.63 7.26
CA LYS A 488 -30.77 16.37 7.11
C LYS A 488 -29.77 16.45 5.94
N ALA A 489 -29.63 17.59 5.28
CA ALA A 489 -28.85 17.72 4.07
C ALA A 489 -27.38 17.83 4.43
N VAL A 490 -26.59 16.96 3.81
CA VAL A 490 -25.13 17.03 3.87
C VAL A 490 -24.70 17.81 2.63
N ASN A 491 -24.50 19.13 2.76
CA ASN A 491 -23.97 20.00 1.70
C ASN A 491 -22.47 19.79 1.46
N SER A 492 -22.01 18.55 1.59
CA SER A 492 -20.62 18.13 1.43
C SER A 492 -20.58 16.86 0.59
N TYR A 493 -19.80 16.89 -0.48
CA TYR A 493 -19.76 15.89 -1.52
C TYR A 493 -18.33 15.42 -1.74
N ILE A 494 -18.18 14.14 -2.07
CA ILE A 494 -16.87 13.53 -2.29
C ILE A 494 -16.59 13.36 -3.78
N ILE A 495 -15.38 13.76 -4.19
CA ILE A 495 -14.80 13.44 -5.49
C ILE A 495 -13.61 12.51 -5.26
N ASN A 496 -13.54 11.39 -5.96
CA ASN A 496 -12.43 10.46 -5.99
C ASN A 496 -11.65 10.62 -7.29
N ALA A 497 -10.33 10.44 -7.22
CA ALA A 497 -9.45 10.55 -8.37
C ALA A 497 -8.30 9.54 -8.32
N VAL A 498 -8.00 8.92 -9.46
CA VAL A 498 -6.85 8.01 -9.64
C VAL A 498 -6.09 8.45 -10.88
N ALA A 499 -4.80 8.78 -10.72
CA ALA A 499 -3.94 9.11 -11.85
C ALA A 499 -3.34 7.85 -12.47
N ILE A 500 -3.25 7.83 -13.79
CA ILE A 500 -2.71 6.71 -14.58
C ILE A 500 -1.55 7.22 -15.43
N ASP A 501 -0.41 6.54 -15.38
CA ASP A 501 0.74 6.87 -16.20
C ASP A 501 0.71 6.20 -17.58
N LYS A 502 1.66 6.56 -18.45
CA LYS A 502 1.78 6.00 -19.81
C LYS A 502 2.09 4.50 -19.87
N LYS A 503 2.46 3.88 -18.75
CA LYS A 503 2.71 2.45 -18.60
C LYS A 503 1.52 1.72 -17.95
N GLY A 504 0.43 2.43 -17.64
CA GLY A 504 -0.76 1.87 -17.00
C GLY A 504 -0.65 1.72 -15.48
N ASN A 505 0.39 2.26 -14.82
CA ASN A 505 0.45 2.27 -13.36
C ASN A 505 -0.58 3.26 -12.80
N ARG A 506 -1.22 2.87 -11.70
CA ARG A 506 -2.31 3.62 -11.07
C ARG A 506 -1.85 4.17 -9.73
N SER A 507 -2.16 5.42 -9.44
CA SER A 507 -1.90 6.02 -8.12
C SER A 507 -2.85 5.45 -7.05
N ALA A 508 -2.57 5.75 -5.78
CA ALA A 508 -3.59 5.63 -4.74
C ALA A 508 -4.83 6.50 -5.08
N ASN A 509 -5.98 6.11 -4.54
CA ASN A 509 -7.21 6.89 -4.68
C ASN A 509 -7.12 8.15 -3.79
N THR A 510 -7.25 9.32 -4.40
CA THR A 510 -7.22 10.61 -3.72
C THR A 510 -8.62 11.18 -3.61
N THR A 511 -9.01 11.55 -2.39
CA THR A 511 -10.36 12.02 -2.07
C THR A 511 -10.37 13.53 -1.83
N VAL A 512 -11.28 14.23 -2.50
CA VAL A 512 -11.51 15.67 -2.36
C VAL A 512 -12.89 15.89 -1.77
N GLN A 513 -12.96 16.73 -0.72
CA GLN A 513 -14.23 17.15 -0.13
C GLN A 513 -14.65 18.48 -0.73
N VAL A 514 -15.86 18.53 -1.30
CA VAL A 514 -16.48 19.72 -1.87
C VAL A 514 -17.63 20.14 -0.96
N THR A 515 -17.54 21.32 -0.36
CA THR A 515 -18.54 21.85 0.57
C THR A 515 -19.22 23.08 -0.03
N VAL A 516 -20.56 23.03 -0.10
CA VAL A 516 -21.37 24.16 -0.57
C VAL A 516 -21.78 24.99 0.64
N SER A 517 -21.32 26.24 0.67
CA SER A 517 -21.65 27.22 1.69
C SER A 517 -23.00 27.88 1.43
N GLN A 518 -23.71 28.17 2.51
CA GLN A 518 -24.94 28.96 2.47
C GLN A 518 -24.58 30.43 2.15
N ALA A 519 -25.24 31.03 1.16
CA ALA A 519 -24.97 32.43 0.79
C ALA A 519 -25.42 33.43 1.89
N ALA A 520 -24.63 34.48 2.07
CA ALA A 520 -24.89 35.54 3.04
C ALA A 520 -25.94 36.54 2.52
N ILE A 521 -26.90 36.91 3.36
CA ILE A 521 -27.97 37.86 3.04
C ILE A 521 -27.47 39.27 3.38
N TYR A 522 -27.68 40.23 2.47
CA TYR A 522 -27.35 41.62 2.70
C TYR A 522 -28.62 42.49 2.71
N PRO A 523 -29.05 43.00 3.89
CA PRO A 523 -30.33 43.70 4.04
C PRO A 523 -30.47 44.93 3.16
N ALA A 524 -29.39 45.71 2.99
CA ALA A 524 -29.42 46.94 2.23
C ALA A 524 -29.71 46.72 0.73
N ASN A 525 -29.37 45.55 0.19
CA ASN A 525 -29.64 45.19 -1.21
C ASN A 525 -30.95 44.40 -1.37
N THR A 526 -31.50 43.87 -0.28
CA THR A 526 -32.73 43.08 -0.28
C THR A 526 -33.94 44.01 -0.38
N GLN A 527 -34.83 43.74 -1.33
CA GLN A 527 -35.98 44.59 -1.63
C GLN A 527 -37.28 43.95 -1.17
N VAL A 528 -38.21 44.77 -0.70
CA VAL A 528 -39.56 44.38 -0.31
C VAL A 528 -40.55 45.28 -1.04
N SER A 529 -41.58 44.70 -1.65
CA SER A 529 -42.59 45.47 -2.38
C SER A 529 -44.00 44.87 -2.21
N PRO A 530 -45.03 45.69 -1.91
CA PRO A 530 -44.95 47.12 -1.58
C PRO A 530 -44.40 47.36 -0.16
N THR A 531 -43.81 48.54 0.10
CA THR A 531 -43.38 48.98 1.44
C THR A 531 -44.46 49.73 2.22
N LYS A 532 -45.53 50.17 1.55
CA LYS A 532 -46.70 50.80 2.17
C LYS A 532 -47.97 50.50 1.38
N PHE A 533 -49.07 50.16 2.07
CA PHE A 533 -50.37 49.95 1.43
C PHE A 533 -51.54 50.12 2.43
N SER A 534 -52.77 50.18 1.90
CA SER A 534 -54.00 50.28 2.69
C SER A 534 -54.95 49.14 2.34
N LEU A 535 -55.66 48.60 3.33
CA LEU A 535 -56.70 47.58 3.15
C LEU A 535 -57.98 47.98 3.88
N ALA A 536 -59.13 47.61 3.32
CA ALA A 536 -60.40 47.70 4.02
C ALA A 536 -60.43 46.67 5.17
N ALA A 537 -60.80 47.12 6.37
CA ALA A 537 -60.83 46.33 7.60
C ALA A 537 -62.05 45.38 7.67
N ASN A 538 -62.25 44.56 6.62
CA ASN A 538 -63.41 43.70 6.44
C ASN A 538 -63.10 42.19 6.65
N GLY A 539 -61.88 41.84 7.08
CA GLY A 539 -61.47 40.45 7.25
C GLY A 539 -61.21 39.67 5.96
N LYS A 540 -61.34 40.31 4.78
CA LYS A 540 -61.26 39.66 3.46
C LYS A 540 -60.29 40.35 2.50
N ALA A 541 -60.08 41.65 2.62
CA ALA A 541 -59.18 42.40 1.75
C ALA A 541 -57.76 41.84 1.86
N GLN A 542 -57.09 41.66 0.73
CA GLN A 542 -55.79 41.01 0.65
C GLN A 542 -54.77 41.83 -0.14
N GLN A 543 -53.50 41.74 0.27
CA GLN A 543 -52.37 42.30 -0.46
C GLN A 543 -51.23 41.28 -0.57
N LYS A 544 -50.69 41.12 -1.77
CA LYS A 544 -49.49 40.32 -2.02
C LYS A 544 -48.24 41.15 -1.73
N ILE A 545 -47.31 40.60 -0.93
CA ILE A 545 -45.97 41.15 -0.70
C ILE A 545 -44.97 40.25 -1.42
N THR A 546 -43.94 40.86 -2.02
CA THR A 546 -42.83 40.17 -2.68
C THR A 546 -41.50 40.60 -2.07
N PHE A 547 -40.66 39.62 -1.73
CA PHE A 547 -39.29 39.79 -1.28
C PHE A 547 -38.35 39.46 -2.44
N THR A 548 -37.30 40.27 -2.64
CA THR A 548 -36.18 39.97 -3.53
C THR A 548 -34.89 40.03 -2.73
N ILE A 549 -34.38 38.86 -2.34
CA ILE A 549 -33.25 38.68 -1.43
C ILE A 549 -31.96 38.74 -2.23
N LYS A 550 -31.02 39.56 -1.76
CA LYS A 550 -29.71 39.75 -2.40
C LYS A 550 -28.56 39.71 -1.41
N ASP A 551 -27.38 39.35 -1.91
CA ASP A 551 -26.11 39.46 -1.20
C ASP A 551 -25.50 40.87 -1.31
N LYS A 552 -24.29 41.07 -0.75
CA LYS A 552 -23.56 42.34 -0.81
C LYS A 552 -23.17 42.76 -2.23
N ASN A 553 -23.11 41.82 -3.17
CA ASN A 553 -22.70 42.02 -4.56
C ASN A 553 -23.92 42.20 -5.50
N ASN A 554 -25.12 42.38 -4.96
CA ASN A 554 -26.40 42.46 -5.69
C ASN A 554 -26.82 41.17 -6.42
N GLN A 555 -26.24 40.02 -6.10
CA GLN A 555 -26.66 38.73 -6.64
C GLN A 555 -27.88 38.20 -5.86
N LEU A 556 -28.79 37.52 -6.56
CA LEU A 556 -29.99 36.93 -5.96
C LEU A 556 -29.60 35.74 -5.07
N VAL A 557 -30.16 35.68 -3.86
CA VAL A 557 -29.85 34.64 -2.86
C VAL A 557 -31.12 33.90 -2.47
N ASP A 558 -31.12 32.58 -2.58
CA ASP A 558 -32.18 31.75 -2.02
C ASP A 558 -31.99 31.53 -0.51
N VAL A 559 -33.12 31.36 0.17
CA VAL A 559 -33.22 30.98 1.59
C VAL A 559 -34.32 29.95 1.75
N ALA A 560 -34.34 29.23 2.88
CA ALA A 560 -35.46 28.34 3.16
C ALA A 560 -36.73 29.19 3.43
N ALA A 561 -37.88 28.79 2.89
CA ALA A 561 -39.11 29.58 3.04
C ALA A 561 -39.52 29.79 4.52
N ASN A 562 -39.23 28.82 5.38
CA ASN A 562 -39.47 28.89 6.83
C ASN A 562 -38.47 29.78 7.59
N GLU A 563 -37.39 30.25 6.95
CA GLU A 563 -36.46 31.23 7.52
C GLU A 563 -36.97 32.66 7.35
N ILE A 564 -38.00 32.87 6.51
CA ILE A 564 -38.65 34.16 6.28
C ILE A 564 -39.90 34.24 7.18
N SER A 565 -39.94 35.24 8.05
CA SER A 565 -41.09 35.53 8.89
C SER A 565 -41.38 37.03 8.90
N LEU A 566 -42.62 37.42 9.17
CA LEU A 566 -42.97 38.83 9.35
C LEU A 566 -43.51 39.02 10.77
N LYS A 567 -42.84 39.85 11.55
CA LYS A 567 -43.31 40.24 12.88
C LYS A 567 -44.41 41.29 12.71
N VAL A 568 -45.60 40.99 13.22
CA VAL A 568 -46.76 41.88 13.16
C VAL A 568 -46.80 42.72 14.42
N THR A 569 -46.73 44.05 14.28
CA THR A 569 -46.92 45.00 15.38
C THR A 569 -48.12 45.88 15.08
N SER A 570 -49.21 45.73 15.84
CA SER A 570 -50.36 46.63 15.77
C SER A 570 -50.17 47.81 16.72
N ILE A 571 -50.35 49.02 16.19
CA ILE A 571 -50.42 50.26 16.95
C ILE A 571 -51.85 50.75 16.86
N ALA A 572 -52.68 50.37 17.84
CA ALA A 572 -54.01 50.97 18.00
C ALA A 572 -53.85 52.45 18.45
N PRO A 573 -54.43 53.43 17.73
CA PRO A 573 -54.41 54.82 18.16
C PRO A 573 -54.96 54.97 19.59
N LYS A 574 -54.30 55.76 20.44
CA LYS A 574 -54.67 55.93 21.87
C LYS A 574 -56.16 56.26 22.11
N ARG A 575 -56.81 56.96 21.17
CA ARG A 575 -58.24 57.32 21.22
C ARG A 575 -59.20 56.14 20.94
N ILE A 576 -58.78 55.15 20.14
CA ILE A 576 -59.59 53.98 19.77
C ILE A 576 -59.47 52.87 20.83
N ARG A 577 -58.35 52.81 21.55
CA ARG A 577 -58.10 51.83 22.63
C ARG A 577 -59.15 51.88 23.77
N ALA A 578 -59.74 53.06 24.01
CA ALA A 578 -60.79 53.25 25.01
C ALA A 578 -62.18 52.76 24.55
N LEU A 579 -62.46 52.79 23.24
CA LEU A 579 -63.74 52.36 22.64
C LEU A 579 -63.76 50.85 22.27
N MET A 580 -62.59 50.25 22.06
CA MET A 580 -62.43 48.86 21.62
C MET A 580 -62.52 47.80 22.72
N ARG A 581 -62.77 48.16 24.00
CA ARG A 581 -62.69 47.23 25.15
C ARG A 581 -63.67 46.03 25.11
N LYS A 582 -64.60 45.99 24.14
CA LYS A 582 -65.59 44.92 23.93
C LYS A 582 -65.57 44.27 22.54
N ALA A 583 -64.74 44.71 21.60
CA ALA A 583 -64.67 44.10 20.26
C ALA A 583 -63.62 42.97 20.21
N PRO A 584 -63.93 41.78 19.66
CA PRO A 584 -62.95 40.70 19.54
C PRO A 584 -61.79 41.13 18.64
N ALA A 585 -60.56 40.89 19.08
CA ALA A 585 -59.37 41.15 18.29
C ALA A 585 -59.41 40.30 17.01
N SER A 586 -59.41 40.95 15.84
CA SER A 586 -59.31 40.31 14.54
C SER A 586 -58.05 40.85 13.85
N PRO A 587 -56.85 40.35 14.22
CA PRO A 587 -55.59 40.85 13.70
C PRO A 587 -55.39 40.46 12.23
N VAL A 588 -54.44 41.13 11.58
CA VAL A 588 -53.92 40.75 10.26
C VAL A 588 -53.39 39.31 10.28
N THR A 589 -53.71 38.54 9.25
CA THR A 589 -53.18 37.17 9.05
C THR A 589 -52.27 37.10 7.83
N LEU A 590 -51.30 36.18 7.88
CA LEU A 590 -50.29 35.97 6.84
C LEU A 590 -50.39 34.53 6.30
N SER A 591 -50.25 34.35 4.99
CA SER A 591 -50.09 33.01 4.41
C SER A 591 -48.70 32.44 4.69
N GLU A 592 -48.48 31.16 4.36
CA GLU A 592 -47.12 30.64 4.25
C GLU A 592 -46.34 31.39 3.17
N VAL A 593 -45.03 31.53 3.39
CA VAL A 593 -44.12 32.15 2.43
C VAL A 593 -43.83 31.15 1.32
N THR A 594 -44.00 31.58 0.07
CA THR A 594 -43.80 30.74 -1.12
C THR A 594 -42.67 31.29 -1.96
N ARG A 595 -41.78 30.42 -2.46
CA ARG A 595 -40.76 30.82 -3.44
C ARG A 595 -41.42 30.92 -4.81
N ILE A 596 -41.23 32.05 -5.49
CA ILE A 596 -41.81 32.31 -6.81
C ILE A 596 -40.76 32.33 -7.93
N ALA A 597 -39.49 32.65 -7.61
CA ALA A 597 -38.34 32.54 -8.51
C ALA A 597 -37.04 32.58 -7.68
N LEU A 598 -35.88 32.46 -8.32
CA LEU A 598 -34.57 32.61 -7.66
C LEU A 598 -34.49 33.92 -6.87
N GLY A 599 -34.22 33.80 -5.56
CA GLY A 599 -34.15 34.91 -4.61
C GLY A 599 -35.46 35.69 -4.45
N LYS A 600 -36.60 35.19 -4.95
CA LYS A 600 -37.89 35.87 -4.92
C LYS A 600 -38.96 35.06 -4.19
N TYR A 601 -39.59 35.69 -3.21
CA TYR A 601 -40.58 35.05 -2.33
C TYR A 601 -41.84 35.88 -2.23
N SER A 602 -42.96 35.25 -1.90
CA SER A 602 -44.22 35.95 -1.71
C SER A 602 -45.01 35.46 -0.50
N VAL A 603 -45.68 36.40 0.14
CA VAL A 603 -46.64 36.19 1.23
C VAL A 603 -47.90 37.01 0.96
N MET A 604 -49.06 36.45 1.29
CA MET A 604 -50.34 37.14 1.23
C MET A 604 -50.69 37.67 2.63
N VAL A 605 -51.01 38.95 2.71
CA VAL A 605 -51.52 39.62 3.90
C VAL A 605 -53.03 39.73 3.78
N THR A 606 -53.78 39.24 4.76
CA THR A 606 -55.24 39.41 4.83
C THR A 606 -55.58 40.37 5.95
N ALA A 607 -56.41 41.37 5.63
CA ALA A 607 -56.83 42.42 6.55
C ALA A 607 -57.54 41.85 7.79
N GLY A 608 -57.35 42.51 8.92
CA GLY A 608 -58.18 42.32 10.11
C GLY A 608 -59.60 42.86 9.93
N LYS A 609 -60.39 42.82 11.00
CA LYS A 609 -61.76 43.39 11.04
C LYS A 609 -61.85 44.75 11.74
N ASN A 610 -60.73 45.37 12.08
CA ASN A 610 -60.69 46.63 12.84
C ASN A 610 -59.78 47.64 12.12
N PRO A 611 -60.16 48.93 12.03
CA PRO A 611 -59.27 49.98 11.56
C PRO A 611 -58.13 50.22 12.54
N GLU A 612 -56.88 50.16 12.05
CA GLU A 612 -55.66 50.31 12.83
C GLU A 612 -54.44 50.54 11.93
N GLN A 613 -53.32 50.97 12.53
CA GLN A 613 -52.02 50.97 11.86
C GLN A 613 -51.26 49.72 12.26
N VAL A 614 -50.74 48.99 11.27
CA VAL A 614 -49.97 47.77 11.45
C VAL A 614 -48.61 47.94 10.77
N THR A 615 -47.55 47.65 11.50
CA THR A 615 -46.20 47.55 10.95
C THR A 615 -45.82 46.09 10.83
N LEU A 616 -45.49 45.64 9.62
CA LEU A 616 -44.95 44.31 9.38
C LEU A 616 -43.44 44.41 9.24
N THR A 617 -42.68 43.74 10.09
CA THR A 617 -41.20 43.73 10.02
C THR A 617 -40.72 42.37 9.53
N PRO A 618 -40.26 42.25 8.27
CA PRO A 618 -39.74 40.99 7.77
C PRO A 618 -38.40 40.64 8.44
N VAL A 619 -38.22 39.36 8.74
CA VAL A 619 -37.04 38.80 9.39
C VAL A 619 -36.59 37.58 8.60
N ILE A 620 -35.33 37.57 8.19
CA ILE A 620 -34.71 36.43 7.50
C ILE A 620 -33.42 36.06 8.23
N ARG A 621 -33.32 34.83 8.76
CA ARG A 621 -32.15 34.36 9.54
C ARG A 621 -31.70 35.38 10.61
N ASN A 622 -32.64 35.84 11.44
CA ASN A 622 -32.46 36.91 12.45
C ASN A 622 -32.07 38.29 11.92
N THR A 623 -32.09 38.49 10.61
CA THR A 623 -31.77 39.78 10.00
C THR A 623 -33.07 40.53 9.69
N LEU A 624 -33.20 41.73 10.24
CA LEU A 624 -34.37 42.59 10.01
C LEU A 624 -34.27 43.26 8.64
N LEU A 625 -35.36 43.22 7.88
CA LEU A 625 -35.50 43.98 6.65
C LEU A 625 -36.33 45.25 6.88
N THR A 626 -36.44 46.06 5.82
CA THR A 626 -37.26 47.28 5.80
C THR A 626 -38.70 46.97 6.26
N PRO A 627 -39.22 47.66 7.30
CA PRO A 627 -40.60 47.53 7.72
C PRO A 627 -41.60 47.94 6.63
N ILE A 628 -42.79 47.36 6.71
CA ILE A 628 -43.88 47.61 5.78
C ILE A 628 -45.04 48.25 6.55
N ASP A 629 -45.48 49.41 6.09
CA ASP A 629 -46.56 50.17 6.72
C ASP A 629 -47.92 49.78 6.13
N VAL A 630 -48.79 49.24 6.96
CA VAL A 630 -50.13 48.81 6.58
C VAL A 630 -51.16 49.66 7.31
N THR A 631 -52.02 50.32 6.55
CA THR A 631 -53.15 51.08 7.11
C THR A 631 -54.44 50.30 6.89
N LEU A 632 -55.12 49.92 7.97
CA LEU A 632 -56.44 49.33 7.90
C LEU A 632 -57.48 50.44 8.06
N THR A 633 -58.34 50.63 7.05
CA THR A 633 -59.38 51.67 7.04
C THR A 633 -60.76 51.05 7.08
N ALA A 634 -61.76 51.81 7.50
CA ALA A 634 -63.16 51.41 7.37
C ALA A 634 -63.51 51.11 5.91
N ASP A 635 -64.43 50.17 5.69
CA ASP A 635 -64.80 49.70 4.36
C ASP A 635 -65.79 50.67 3.69
N SER A 636 -65.26 51.60 2.90
CA SER A 636 -66.04 52.60 2.17
C SER A 636 -66.94 52.02 1.08
N GLN A 637 -66.83 50.73 0.74
CA GLN A 637 -67.69 50.06 -0.25
C GLN A 637 -68.97 49.51 0.37
N THR A 638 -69.09 49.49 1.69
CA THR A 638 -70.29 48.99 2.39
C THR A 638 -70.96 50.03 3.30
N PRO A 639 -71.18 51.28 2.84
CA PRO A 639 -71.77 52.31 3.68
C PRO A 639 -73.23 52.00 4.02
N HIS A 640 -73.58 52.14 5.30
CA HIS A 640 -74.97 52.13 5.76
C HIS A 640 -75.22 53.21 6.83
N LEU A 641 -76.41 53.80 6.78
CA LEU A 641 -76.88 54.76 7.77
C LEU A 641 -77.27 54.00 9.04
N THR A 642 -76.69 54.38 10.17
CA THR A 642 -77.02 53.76 11.47
C THR A 642 -77.91 54.61 12.36
N GLN A 643 -77.92 55.91 12.14
CA GLN A 643 -78.75 56.85 12.88
C GLN A 643 -79.07 58.05 11.99
N VAL A 644 -80.33 58.44 11.97
CA VAL A 644 -80.83 59.66 11.33
C VAL A 644 -81.69 60.38 12.35
N THR A 645 -81.29 61.58 12.75
CA THR A 645 -82.02 62.38 13.75
C THR A 645 -82.18 63.80 13.27
N VAL A 646 -83.38 64.35 13.42
CA VAL A 646 -83.64 65.76 13.17
C VAL A 646 -83.16 66.56 14.39
N SER A 647 -82.10 67.36 14.22
CA SER A 647 -81.52 68.17 15.29
C SER A 647 -82.14 69.56 15.39
N LYS A 648 -82.78 70.04 14.33
CA LYS A 648 -83.59 71.27 14.33
C LYS A 648 -84.75 71.11 13.34
N ASN A 649 -85.98 71.37 13.82
CA ASN A 649 -87.20 71.24 13.03
C ASN A 649 -88.13 72.46 13.23
N ASN A 650 -89.18 72.57 12.41
CA ASN A 650 -90.19 73.63 12.43
C ASN A 650 -89.65 75.04 12.17
N SER A 651 -88.56 75.17 11.41
CA SER A 651 -88.06 76.46 10.94
C SER A 651 -89.05 77.15 10.00
N VAL A 652 -89.08 78.48 10.02
CA VAL A 652 -89.96 79.29 9.17
C VAL A 652 -89.59 79.10 7.70
N ALA A 653 -90.55 78.83 6.83
CA ALA A 653 -90.32 78.59 5.40
C ALA A 653 -90.04 79.89 4.61
N ASN A 654 -88.98 80.62 4.99
CA ASN A 654 -88.56 81.90 4.37
C ASN A 654 -87.35 81.75 3.43
N GLY A 655 -86.90 80.52 3.16
CA GLY A 655 -85.72 80.21 2.35
C GLY A 655 -84.37 80.53 3.01
N LYS A 656 -84.36 80.97 4.27
CA LYS A 656 -83.16 81.32 5.05
C LYS A 656 -83.04 80.49 6.34
N ASP A 657 -84.14 80.26 7.05
CA ASP A 657 -84.11 79.50 8.29
C ASP A 657 -83.95 78.00 7.99
N GLU A 658 -82.93 77.41 8.62
CA GLU A 658 -82.53 76.03 8.34
C GLU A 658 -83.15 75.05 9.34
N ASN A 659 -83.67 73.94 8.84
CA ASN A 659 -83.78 72.68 9.59
C ASN A 659 -82.46 71.91 9.46
N HIS A 660 -82.16 71.02 10.41
CA HIS A 660 -80.96 70.18 10.36
C HIS A 660 -81.31 68.71 10.59
N VAL A 661 -80.75 67.85 9.73
CA VAL A 661 -80.77 66.39 9.90
C VAL A 661 -79.34 65.91 10.10
N VAL A 662 -79.10 65.20 11.20
CA VAL A 662 -77.82 64.58 11.52
C VAL A 662 -77.87 63.10 11.18
N MET A 663 -76.89 62.64 10.42
CA MET A 663 -76.75 61.26 9.98
C MET A 663 -75.40 60.67 10.40
N ILE A 664 -75.39 59.41 10.85
CA ILE A 664 -74.15 58.67 11.17
C ILE A 664 -73.96 57.53 10.18
N LEU A 665 -72.87 57.58 9.42
CA LEU A 665 -72.52 56.58 8.41
C LEU A 665 -71.47 55.60 8.95
N LYS A 666 -71.75 54.31 8.80
CA LYS A 666 -70.83 53.23 9.17
C LYS A 666 -70.65 52.24 8.03
N ASP A 667 -69.59 51.44 8.08
CA ASP A 667 -69.41 50.27 7.20
C ASP A 667 -70.17 49.05 7.75
N ALA A 668 -70.27 47.96 6.98
CA ALA A 668 -70.92 46.72 7.39
C ALA A 668 -70.32 46.06 8.67
N GLN A 669 -69.14 46.50 9.13
CA GLN A 669 -68.50 46.07 10.38
C GLN A 669 -68.76 47.05 11.54
N ASN A 670 -69.62 48.06 11.33
CA ASN A 670 -69.95 49.14 12.25
C ASN A 670 -68.80 50.11 12.56
N HIS A 671 -67.81 50.25 11.67
CA HIS A 671 -66.81 51.32 11.78
C HIS A 671 -67.35 52.62 11.19
N LEU A 672 -67.04 53.74 11.84
CA LEU A 672 -67.37 55.07 11.33
C LEU A 672 -66.65 55.32 10.00
N LEU A 673 -67.41 55.72 8.99
CA LEU A 673 -66.84 56.16 7.72
C LEU A 673 -66.48 57.63 7.86
N ILE A 674 -65.20 57.96 7.87
CA ILE A 674 -64.66 59.33 8.02
C ILE A 674 -64.25 59.85 6.64
N GLY A 675 -64.56 61.11 6.32
CA GLY A 675 -64.29 61.71 5.01
C GLY A 675 -65.06 61.08 3.84
N HIS A 676 -66.09 60.28 4.10
CA HIS A 676 -66.90 59.64 3.08
C HIS A 676 -67.91 60.62 2.49
N THR A 677 -67.89 60.77 1.17
CA THR A 677 -68.80 61.66 0.44
C THR A 677 -70.20 61.04 0.32
N VAL A 678 -71.20 61.74 0.86
CA VAL A 678 -72.62 61.40 0.72
C VAL A 678 -73.30 62.43 -0.16
N LYS A 679 -74.13 61.98 -1.10
CA LYS A 679 -74.94 62.83 -1.98
C LYS A 679 -76.37 62.90 -1.47
N PHE A 680 -76.99 64.08 -1.54
CA PHE A 680 -78.35 64.29 -1.04
C PHE A 680 -79.30 64.67 -2.16
N THR A 681 -80.52 64.18 -2.02
CA THR A 681 -81.70 64.58 -2.80
C THR A 681 -82.84 64.77 -1.82
N ALA A 682 -83.72 65.73 -2.04
CA ALA A 682 -84.83 66.00 -1.15
C ALA A 682 -86.15 66.12 -1.91
N THR A 683 -87.26 65.85 -1.22
CA THR A 683 -88.62 65.98 -1.75
C THR A 683 -89.20 67.39 -1.51
N ASN A 684 -90.37 67.70 -2.07
CA ASN A 684 -91.13 68.95 -1.81
C ASN A 684 -90.38 70.28 -2.05
N LYS A 685 -89.46 70.30 -3.04
CA LYS A 685 -88.74 71.50 -3.50
C LYS A 685 -87.89 72.21 -2.43
N VAL A 686 -87.54 71.53 -1.33
CA VAL A 686 -86.61 72.06 -0.33
C VAL A 686 -85.18 72.08 -0.89
N LYS A 687 -84.35 73.01 -0.40
CA LYS A 687 -82.96 73.16 -0.83
C LYS A 687 -82.04 72.45 0.17
N VAL A 688 -81.25 71.49 -0.34
CA VAL A 688 -80.21 70.76 0.39
C VAL A 688 -78.86 70.86 -0.35
N PRO A 689 -77.72 70.64 0.32
CA PRO A 689 -76.42 70.51 -0.35
C PRO A 689 -76.42 69.36 -1.35
N SER A 690 -75.67 69.48 -2.45
CA SER A 690 -75.54 68.39 -3.44
C SER A 690 -74.76 67.19 -2.87
N GLN A 691 -73.75 67.46 -2.04
CA GLN A 691 -72.98 66.45 -1.33
C GLN A 691 -72.29 67.06 -0.10
N GLN A 692 -71.99 66.24 0.89
CA GLN A 692 -71.11 66.56 2.03
C GLN A 692 -70.27 65.34 2.40
N GLU A 693 -69.13 65.57 3.04
CA GLU A 693 -68.31 64.51 3.61
C GLU A 693 -68.62 64.32 5.10
N THR A 694 -68.62 63.07 5.55
CA THR A 694 -68.67 62.73 6.98
C THR A 694 -67.48 63.32 7.72
N ASN A 695 -67.72 63.91 8.89
CA ASN A 695 -66.67 64.45 9.76
C ASN A 695 -65.87 63.34 10.49
N GLU A 696 -64.98 63.72 11.41
CA GLU A 696 -64.17 62.79 12.23
C GLU A 696 -64.98 61.81 13.10
N ARG A 697 -66.27 62.04 13.27
CA ARG A 697 -67.22 61.17 13.99
C ARG A 697 -68.07 60.32 13.07
N GLY A 698 -67.80 60.32 11.76
CA GLY A 698 -68.67 59.66 10.77
C GLY A 698 -70.04 60.33 10.63
N GLU A 699 -70.17 61.58 11.12
CA GLU A 699 -71.43 62.32 11.17
C GLU A 699 -71.50 63.33 10.03
N ILE A 700 -72.72 63.56 9.51
CA ILE A 700 -73.04 64.66 8.59
C ILE A 700 -74.23 65.42 9.17
N SER A 701 -74.14 66.75 9.21
CA SER A 701 -75.27 67.64 9.52
C SER A 701 -75.72 68.35 8.25
N VAL A 702 -76.89 67.96 7.73
CA VAL A 702 -77.44 68.47 6.47
C VAL A 702 -78.38 69.64 6.77
N PRO A 703 -78.04 70.87 6.34
CA PRO A 703 -78.95 72.00 6.41
C PRO A 703 -80.02 71.89 5.33
N ILE A 704 -81.27 72.18 5.70
CA ILE A 704 -82.43 72.12 4.82
C ILE A 704 -83.19 73.45 4.91
N THR A 705 -83.34 74.16 3.80
CA THR A 705 -84.17 75.38 3.73
C THR A 705 -85.36 75.19 2.80
N SER A 706 -86.47 75.85 3.09
CA SER A 706 -87.68 75.83 2.26
C SER A 706 -88.28 77.21 2.13
N THR A 707 -88.89 77.52 0.99
CA THR A 707 -89.75 78.71 0.78
C THR A 707 -91.24 78.37 0.81
N THR A 708 -91.58 77.09 1.02
CA THR A 708 -92.96 76.60 1.05
C THR A 708 -93.21 75.86 2.36
N ALA A 709 -94.31 76.16 3.04
CA ALA A 709 -94.72 75.44 4.24
C ALA A 709 -95.16 74.01 3.89
N GLY A 710 -94.73 73.02 4.67
CA GLY A 710 -95.06 71.61 4.47
C GLY A 710 -94.02 70.68 5.08
N GLU A 711 -94.31 69.38 5.06
CA GLU A 711 -93.35 68.34 5.43
C GLU A 711 -92.41 68.05 4.26
N ALA A 712 -91.16 67.70 4.53
CA ALA A 712 -90.20 67.26 3.52
C ALA A 712 -89.42 66.07 4.07
N PHE A 713 -89.21 65.08 3.20
CA PHE A 713 -88.47 63.85 3.48
C PHE A 713 -87.19 63.79 2.66
#